data_AF-A0A800ILH9-F1
#
_entry.id   AF-A0A800ILH9-F1
#
_cell.length_a   1.000
_cell.length_b   1.000
_cell.length_c   1.000
_cell.angle_alpha   90.00
_cell.angle_beta   90.00
_cell.angle_gamma   90.00
#
_symmetry.space_group_name_H-M   'P 1'
#
loop_
_entity.id
_entity.type
_entity.pdbx_description
1 polymer ?
#
loop_
_entity_poly.entity_id
_entity_poly.type
_entity_poly.pdbx_seq_one_letter_code
_entity_poly.pdbx_strand_id
1 'polypeptide(L)'
;MREKIKSMISFSMAVPLFGIKQISNLFSGSDPDKGTSASVDSVVQETEKHLGNRMQGLYKGGDKIQRSVMDLVFNTISKPSEEKDSTETAAPSAAQPADVDSGKLDASKFIVLGEGLAAGMGDFGLSEEYQTWSFPVQMAQQMQTEFNQPYMQAPGIGDVIGLNKLPVRVPDVYQDTVRSDFPPTVALHNLSIPGFKISDAATLRPCEPLVHRNDAVQTIANLILGLPDLLHASSDKPLMTQLEYALSWKPSFAIIALGYHEIMEAAAARDADSLPDIARMREDYAQIITALKDAGCEVLVMTIPDPSDTAYYSPIDSAARVLKVKPAALQKAYGLSPDDRITVKGLMDVGCQFISGALQGLDGDQLVDSGWLSQVGTHAAAMNSEISSLAQEHGALVYDLAAFFKRVRDVGIDLGSRRLTADFLGGFYELNGYFPGPTGQGLIANDILQQINRHYEAAYPLADIGLVMDNDPVADYRQAEGPVLSEENLSRVFKAGSGRPSEQPAVTNAGTPSGAEPPSNGHDSNGVVHLEEHKPALPLKLPASMEQVLPMNKEASYYGDAIRGVDCRDVDEAIWGSGREQLFGGLALLDSHLSGHIRIRFSEPVNDISHFEVSHDEGLVGDDGMMRAPQFFKLPGCHNSVKDDPDLISSGDLNLETGEVTNMEMFFRFMNTALLALVRCNPKFPDVPISFPGKYGSAHASFDNRPDGNLDITIFGTTFIPLGFALPDPVRFPLPFASPTLDFASIPARGTQLHPHIFLSTKPPEPIPEGITAADIPTNTIQEFTAFSRHTSFGDEFGLNMEELGGEATGRSQLMGRVEVQFGERFGDSVSIAVCCHAPGGMLYAPNPPPSTLSEAFPGRLYSGLCGHNEFLRFPKATYALTTVYCLDDPMDVAVGAVNVNTGRLLADFLRRGMVGQDLFMALLEVEPRTPQESFEFRGPALFEKDARGQTIFRYKGIVTILYPEGFLFPAPDLKSGFAAGPDSILDPFYWIQAMHHTDDDGEFVKKGGKANIQASTGDMFSMKYEISNEPGQQAFFEYTNHTQEGTFTMHRLSWVNFSNSMTSAAKEGSHDTVTFTGFGAWSKDDTPIPRTASVQISTNRQTPYISILIDAGFISNVNTKPKELEEVRP
;
A
#
# COMPACT_ATOMS: atom_id res chain seq x y z
N MET A 1 -26.84 -30.53 -2.69
CA MET A 1 -25.75 -29.54 -2.85
C MET A 1 -26.15 -28.40 -3.79
N ARG A 2 -26.51 -28.65 -5.06
CA ARG A 2 -27.03 -27.63 -6.02
C ARG A 2 -28.15 -26.75 -5.45
N GLU A 3 -29.19 -27.35 -4.87
CA GLU A 3 -30.31 -26.60 -4.26
C GLU A 3 -29.92 -25.86 -2.97
N LYS A 4 -28.93 -26.36 -2.22
CA LYS A 4 -28.38 -25.70 -1.02
C LYS A 4 -27.61 -24.43 -1.39
N ILE A 5 -26.81 -24.49 -2.46
CA ILE A 5 -26.07 -23.34 -3.00
C ILE A 5 -27.04 -22.28 -3.57
N LYS A 6 -28.07 -22.70 -4.32
CA LYS A 6 -29.12 -21.78 -4.79
C LYS A 6 -29.86 -21.09 -3.65
N SER A 7 -30.22 -21.83 -2.61
CA SER A 7 -30.92 -21.28 -1.43
C SER A 7 -30.02 -20.29 -0.65
N MET A 8 -28.72 -20.58 -0.51
CA MET A 8 -27.75 -19.66 0.12
C MET A 8 -27.51 -18.37 -0.70
N ILE A 9 -27.58 -18.44 -2.04
CA ILE A 9 -27.47 -17.24 -2.90
C ILE A 9 -28.75 -16.39 -2.83
N SER A 10 -29.93 -17.00 -2.83
CA SER A 10 -31.19 -16.28 -2.62
C SER A 10 -31.27 -15.63 -1.24
N PHE A 11 -30.69 -16.29 -0.23
CA PHE A 11 -30.47 -15.75 1.10
C PHE A 11 -29.50 -14.57 1.07
N SER A 12 -28.40 -14.63 0.32
CA SER A 12 -27.48 -13.50 0.16
C SER A 12 -28.09 -12.27 -0.51
N MET A 13 -29.20 -12.42 -1.24
CA MET A 13 -30.02 -11.31 -1.77
C MET A 13 -31.06 -10.81 -0.77
N ALA A 14 -31.41 -11.60 0.25
CA ALA A 14 -32.32 -11.21 1.33
C ALA A 14 -31.59 -10.51 2.49
N VAL A 15 -30.32 -10.85 2.71
CA VAL A 15 -29.43 -10.26 3.75
C VAL A 15 -29.24 -8.73 3.60
N PRO A 16 -29.15 -8.12 2.41
CA PRO A 16 -29.06 -6.66 2.28
C PRO A 16 -30.32 -5.92 2.75
N LEU A 17 -31.42 -6.62 3.02
CA LEU A 17 -32.69 -6.04 3.46
C LEU A 17 -32.91 -6.19 4.97
N PHE A 18 -32.00 -6.86 5.67
CA PHE A 18 -32.02 -7.05 7.12
C PHE A 18 -30.60 -6.95 7.66
N GLY A 19 -30.30 -5.95 8.49
CA GLY A 19 -29.02 -5.89 9.20
C GLY A 19 -28.73 -7.20 9.94
N ILE A 20 -27.46 -7.61 10.04
CA ILE A 20 -27.04 -8.91 10.61
C ILE A 20 -27.61 -9.14 12.02
N LYS A 21 -27.80 -8.08 12.82
CA LYS A 21 -28.47 -8.10 14.13
C LYS A 21 -29.95 -8.56 14.06
N GLN A 22 -30.68 -8.18 13.02
CA GLN A 22 -32.09 -8.58 12.81
C GLN A 22 -32.21 -10.04 12.37
N ILE A 23 -31.22 -10.55 11.64
CA ILE A 23 -31.13 -11.96 11.23
C ILE A 23 -30.93 -12.87 12.45
N SER A 24 -30.10 -12.46 13.42
CA SER A 24 -29.92 -13.18 14.69
C SER A 24 -31.22 -13.32 15.48
N ASN A 25 -32.05 -12.27 15.51
CA ASN A 25 -33.36 -12.29 16.17
C ASN A 25 -34.42 -13.15 15.44
N LEU A 26 -34.26 -13.41 14.15
CA LEU A 26 -35.12 -14.32 13.39
C LEU A 26 -34.83 -15.80 13.69
N PHE A 27 -33.60 -16.13 14.10
CA PHE A 27 -33.16 -17.50 14.37
C PHE A 27 -33.34 -17.95 15.83
N SER A 28 -33.68 -17.06 16.76
CA SER A 28 -33.92 -17.38 18.17
C SER A 28 -35.22 -18.18 18.42
N GLY A 29 -36.04 -18.42 17.39
CA GLY A 29 -37.35 -19.08 17.50
C GLY A 29 -37.51 -20.45 16.84
N SER A 30 -36.48 -21.06 16.23
CA SER A 30 -36.66 -22.29 15.43
C SER A 30 -36.03 -23.55 16.04
N ASP A 31 -36.86 -24.61 16.11
CA ASP A 31 -36.61 -25.95 16.63
C ASP A 31 -35.42 -26.68 15.93
N PRO A 32 -34.41 -27.18 16.67
CA PRO A 32 -33.13 -27.65 16.11
C PRO A 32 -33.17 -28.90 15.21
N ASP A 33 -34.33 -29.55 15.03
CA ASP A 33 -34.47 -30.82 14.27
C ASP A 33 -34.83 -30.66 12.78
N LYS A 34 -34.87 -29.43 12.22
CA LYS A 34 -35.14 -29.21 10.78
C LYS A 34 -33.93 -28.63 10.06
N GLY A 35 -33.42 -29.38 9.08
CA GLY A 35 -32.19 -29.08 8.34
C GLY A 35 -32.13 -27.69 7.69
N THR A 36 -30.91 -27.19 7.55
CA THR A 36 -30.49 -25.81 7.21
C THR A 36 -31.08 -25.22 5.92
N SER A 37 -31.59 -26.03 4.99
CA SER A 37 -32.23 -25.50 3.77
C SER A 37 -33.67 -25.05 4.00
N ALA A 38 -34.39 -25.74 4.88
CA ALA A 38 -35.78 -25.40 5.19
C ALA A 38 -35.90 -24.11 6.03
N SER A 39 -34.90 -23.82 6.88
CA SER A 39 -34.81 -22.57 7.63
C SER A 39 -34.48 -21.37 6.73
N VAL A 40 -33.57 -21.55 5.76
CA VAL A 40 -33.22 -20.50 4.78
C VAL A 40 -34.39 -20.19 3.83
N ASP A 41 -35.08 -21.21 3.33
CA ASP A 41 -36.26 -21.02 2.48
C ASP A 41 -37.42 -20.35 3.24
N SER A 42 -37.53 -20.57 4.56
CA SER A 42 -38.51 -19.87 5.40
C SER A 42 -38.20 -18.39 5.60
N VAL A 43 -36.91 -18.01 5.69
CA VAL A 43 -36.49 -16.60 5.73
C VAL A 43 -36.83 -15.93 4.41
N VAL A 44 -36.52 -16.57 3.27
CA VAL A 44 -36.88 -16.06 1.94
C VAL A 44 -38.39 -15.86 1.80
N GLN A 45 -39.21 -16.79 2.27
CA GLN A 45 -40.68 -16.66 2.25
C GLN A 45 -41.22 -15.55 3.16
N GLU A 46 -40.57 -15.28 4.29
CA GLU A 46 -41.00 -14.23 5.22
C GLU A 46 -40.51 -12.84 4.78
N THR A 47 -39.31 -12.75 4.20
CA THR A 47 -38.82 -11.57 3.46
C THR A 47 -39.79 -11.21 2.33
N GLU A 48 -40.31 -12.18 1.57
CA GLU A 48 -41.32 -11.95 0.54
C GLU A 48 -42.66 -11.40 1.07
N LYS A 49 -43.01 -11.64 2.34
CA LYS A 49 -44.25 -11.14 2.97
C LYS A 49 -44.10 -9.74 3.58
N HIS A 50 -42.90 -9.38 4.03
CA HIS A 50 -42.61 -8.10 4.71
C HIS A 50 -42.23 -6.96 3.74
N LEU A 51 -41.89 -7.28 2.48
CA LEU A 51 -41.57 -6.28 1.47
C LEU A 51 -42.84 -5.67 0.83
N GLY A 52 -42.88 -4.34 0.74
CA GLY A 52 -43.93 -3.64 0.00
C GLY A 52 -43.99 -4.05 -1.48
N ASN A 53 -45.17 -3.94 -2.11
CA ASN A 53 -45.47 -4.46 -3.46
C ASN A 53 -44.46 -4.09 -4.58
N ARG A 54 -43.69 -3.01 -4.43
CA ARG A 54 -42.64 -2.60 -5.40
C ARG A 54 -41.31 -3.35 -5.21
N MET A 55 -40.83 -3.52 -3.97
CA MET A 55 -39.57 -4.22 -3.66
C MET A 55 -39.68 -5.73 -3.88
N GLN A 56 -40.88 -6.29 -3.68
CA GLN A 56 -41.16 -7.70 -3.97
C GLN A 56 -40.95 -8.06 -5.45
N GLY A 57 -41.21 -7.11 -6.37
CA GLY A 57 -41.01 -7.30 -7.82
C GLY A 57 -39.53 -7.31 -8.23
N LEU A 58 -38.71 -6.44 -7.63
CA LEU A 58 -37.26 -6.40 -7.84
C LEU A 58 -36.57 -7.64 -7.27
N TYR A 59 -36.92 -8.04 -6.04
CA TYR A 59 -36.39 -9.25 -5.40
C TYR A 59 -36.68 -10.51 -6.24
N LYS A 60 -37.93 -10.68 -6.69
CA LYS A 60 -38.35 -11.80 -7.56
C LYS A 60 -37.71 -11.77 -8.93
N GLY A 61 -37.41 -10.58 -9.46
CA GLY A 61 -36.67 -10.40 -10.71
C GLY A 61 -35.22 -10.84 -10.59
N GLY A 62 -34.52 -10.37 -9.55
CA GLY A 62 -33.10 -10.68 -9.28
C GLY A 62 -32.87 -12.16 -8.92
N ASP A 63 -33.66 -12.72 -8.00
CA ASP A 63 -33.56 -14.13 -7.59
C ASP A 63 -33.74 -15.09 -8.78
N LYS A 64 -34.70 -14.79 -9.64
CA LYS A 64 -35.00 -15.62 -10.81
C LYS A 64 -33.89 -15.56 -11.88
N ILE A 65 -33.24 -14.40 -12.06
CA ILE A 65 -32.13 -14.25 -13.00
C ILE A 65 -30.89 -14.98 -12.47
N GLN A 66 -30.51 -14.81 -11.20
CA GLN A 66 -29.33 -15.47 -10.62
C GLN A 66 -29.48 -16.99 -10.57
N ARG A 67 -30.66 -17.51 -10.20
CA ARG A 67 -30.94 -18.95 -10.24
C ARG A 67 -30.85 -19.51 -11.67
N SER A 68 -31.29 -18.74 -12.67
CA SER A 68 -31.18 -19.12 -14.09
C SER A 68 -29.74 -19.11 -14.60
N VAL A 69 -28.90 -18.17 -14.15
CA VAL A 69 -27.46 -18.12 -14.46
C VAL A 69 -26.73 -19.30 -13.81
N MET A 70 -27.03 -19.62 -12.55
CA MET A 70 -26.46 -20.80 -11.89
C MET A 70 -26.92 -22.10 -12.54
N ASP A 71 -28.16 -22.17 -13.00
CA ASP A 71 -28.62 -23.33 -13.78
C ASP A 71 -27.90 -23.48 -15.11
N LEU A 72 -27.51 -22.37 -15.76
CA LEU A 72 -26.67 -22.40 -16.94
C LEU A 72 -25.29 -22.97 -16.61
N VAL A 73 -24.62 -22.46 -15.57
CA VAL A 73 -23.29 -22.90 -15.11
C VAL A 73 -23.28 -24.39 -14.73
N PHE A 74 -24.26 -24.86 -13.95
CA PHE A 74 -24.34 -26.27 -13.59
C PHE A 74 -24.66 -27.16 -14.80
N ASN A 75 -25.39 -26.67 -15.79
CA ASN A 75 -25.71 -27.43 -17.00
C ASN A 75 -24.53 -27.47 -18.00
N THR A 76 -23.61 -26.50 -18.00
CA THR A 76 -22.34 -26.57 -18.74
C THR A 76 -21.36 -27.55 -18.10
N ILE A 77 -21.36 -27.66 -16.78
CA ILE A 77 -20.46 -28.56 -16.02
C ILE A 77 -20.96 -30.02 -16.04
N SER A 78 -22.26 -30.27 -16.22
CA SER A 78 -22.88 -31.60 -16.05
C SER A 78 -23.06 -32.43 -17.34
N LYS A 79 -22.38 -32.15 -18.45
CA LYS A 79 -22.45 -33.03 -19.63
C LYS A 79 -21.52 -34.24 -19.45
N PRO A 80 -22.04 -35.50 -19.46
CA PRO A 80 -21.19 -36.67 -19.49
C PRO A 80 -20.60 -36.86 -20.89
N SER A 81 -19.32 -37.14 -20.98
CA SER A 81 -18.64 -37.64 -22.17
C SER A 81 -19.13 -39.07 -22.47
N GLU A 82 -19.74 -39.27 -23.65
CA GLU A 82 -20.05 -40.61 -24.17
C GLU A 82 -18.75 -41.31 -24.60
N GLU A 83 -18.55 -42.52 -24.08
CA GLU A 83 -17.48 -43.46 -24.44
C GLU A 83 -17.57 -43.87 -25.93
N LYS A 84 -16.43 -43.80 -26.63
CA LYS A 84 -16.17 -44.63 -27.82
C LYS A 84 -14.78 -45.24 -27.72
N ASP A 85 -14.79 -46.56 -27.71
CA ASP A 85 -13.74 -47.57 -27.91
C ASP A 85 -12.29 -47.09 -28.05
N SER A 86 -11.47 -47.61 -27.13
CA SER A 86 -10.02 -47.59 -27.10
C SER A 86 -9.42 -48.46 -28.20
N THR A 87 -9.00 -47.83 -29.30
CA THR A 87 -7.78 -48.25 -30.00
C THR A 87 -6.65 -47.33 -29.57
N GLU A 88 -5.59 -47.90 -29.01
CA GLU A 88 -4.36 -47.22 -28.61
C GLU A 88 -3.84 -46.27 -29.70
N THR A 89 -4.07 -44.98 -29.50
CA THR A 89 -3.17 -43.94 -30.00
C THR A 89 -2.52 -43.33 -28.78
N ALA A 90 -1.22 -43.57 -28.66
CA ALA A 90 -0.36 -42.94 -27.67
C ALA A 90 -0.66 -41.45 -27.56
N ALA A 91 -0.71 -40.95 -26.32
CA ALA A 91 -0.67 -39.51 -26.05
C ALA A 91 0.45 -38.87 -26.90
N PRO A 92 0.25 -37.67 -27.48
CA PRO A 92 1.39 -36.94 -27.98
C PRO A 92 2.29 -36.71 -26.76
N SER A 93 3.43 -37.41 -26.74
CA SER A 93 4.56 -37.06 -25.89
C SER A 93 4.69 -35.55 -25.95
N ALA A 94 4.66 -34.87 -24.81
CA ALA A 94 5.26 -33.54 -24.73
C ALA A 94 6.63 -33.70 -25.39
N ALA A 95 6.83 -33.04 -26.53
CA ALA A 95 8.10 -33.11 -27.21
C ALA A 95 9.13 -32.60 -26.19
N GLN A 96 10.17 -33.39 -25.93
CA GLN A 96 11.36 -32.82 -25.31
C GLN A 96 11.72 -31.58 -26.13
N PRO A 97 12.06 -30.44 -25.50
CA PRO A 97 12.64 -29.33 -26.23
C PRO A 97 13.77 -29.90 -27.09
N ALA A 98 13.76 -29.60 -28.39
CA ALA A 98 14.88 -30.00 -29.23
C ALA A 98 16.16 -29.39 -28.62
N ASP A 99 17.25 -30.18 -28.58
CA ASP A 99 18.56 -29.65 -28.19
C ASP A 99 18.87 -28.42 -29.03
N VAL A 100 19.21 -27.31 -28.38
CA VAL A 100 19.60 -26.08 -29.07
C VAL A 100 21.01 -26.20 -29.64
N ASP A 101 21.21 -25.71 -30.86
CA ASP A 101 22.54 -25.63 -31.47
C ASP A 101 23.20 -24.31 -31.06
N SER A 102 24.17 -24.39 -30.15
CA SER A 102 24.94 -23.24 -29.68
C SER A 102 26.01 -22.76 -30.67
N GLY A 103 26.21 -23.46 -31.78
CA GLY A 103 27.26 -23.15 -32.76
C GLY A 103 28.64 -23.07 -32.08
N LYS A 104 29.27 -21.90 -32.17
CA LYS A 104 30.59 -21.60 -31.60
C LYS A 104 30.53 -20.90 -30.23
N LEU A 105 29.35 -20.51 -29.75
CA LEU A 105 29.21 -19.83 -28.47
C LEU A 105 29.15 -20.84 -27.32
N ASP A 106 29.94 -20.64 -26.28
CA ASP A 106 29.74 -21.32 -25.00
C ASP A 106 28.85 -20.45 -24.10
N ALA A 107 27.56 -20.75 -24.08
CA ALA A 107 26.57 -20.06 -23.23
C ALA A 107 26.34 -20.75 -21.87
N SER A 108 27.14 -21.76 -21.51
CA SER A 108 26.90 -22.58 -20.30
C SER A 108 26.94 -21.80 -18.99
N LYS A 109 27.65 -20.65 -18.96
CA LYS A 109 27.71 -19.72 -17.85
C LYS A 109 27.44 -18.30 -18.34
N PHE A 110 26.19 -18.07 -18.69
CA PHE A 110 25.69 -16.78 -19.13
C PHE A 110 25.47 -15.84 -17.92
N ILE A 111 26.14 -14.68 -17.92
CA ILE A 111 26.01 -13.65 -16.88
C ILE A 111 25.65 -12.30 -17.49
N VAL A 112 24.88 -11.49 -16.77
CA VAL A 112 24.60 -10.10 -17.15
C VAL A 112 25.06 -9.14 -16.06
N LEU A 113 25.86 -8.16 -16.46
CA LEU A 113 26.21 -6.98 -15.67
C LEU A 113 25.43 -5.81 -16.27
N GLY A 114 24.58 -5.17 -15.46
CA GLY A 114 23.72 -4.14 -16.00
C GLY A 114 23.04 -3.27 -14.96
N GLU A 115 22.14 -2.42 -15.47
CA GLU A 115 21.26 -1.56 -14.68
C GLU A 115 19.78 -1.95 -14.86
N GLY A 116 18.85 -1.01 -14.65
CA GLY A 116 17.41 -1.23 -14.67
C GLY A 116 16.86 -1.92 -15.93
N LEU A 117 17.38 -1.63 -17.13
CA LEU A 117 16.90 -2.27 -18.36
C LEU A 117 17.08 -3.79 -18.32
N ALA A 118 18.28 -4.23 -17.92
CA ALA A 118 18.64 -5.65 -17.84
C ALA A 118 18.08 -6.30 -16.57
N ALA A 119 17.87 -5.53 -15.51
CA ALA A 119 17.17 -6.01 -14.31
C ALA A 119 15.70 -6.32 -14.60
N GLY A 120 15.07 -5.63 -15.55
CA GLY A 120 13.62 -5.67 -15.76
C GLY A 120 12.90 -4.76 -14.78
N MET A 121 13.41 -3.53 -14.60
CA MET A 121 12.76 -2.47 -13.82
C MET A 121 11.40 -2.13 -14.44
N GLY A 122 10.36 -2.05 -13.61
CA GLY A 122 9.02 -1.67 -14.03
C GLY A 122 8.71 -0.18 -13.78
N ASP A 123 7.41 0.13 -13.79
CA ASP A 123 6.90 1.50 -13.71
C ASP A 123 7.28 2.27 -12.45
N PHE A 124 7.24 1.60 -11.29
CA PHE A 124 7.38 2.23 -9.97
C PHE A 124 8.39 1.53 -9.06
N GLY A 125 9.12 0.53 -9.57
CA GLY A 125 10.05 -0.29 -8.79
C GLY A 125 10.54 -1.52 -9.55
N LEU A 126 11.53 -2.19 -8.98
CA LEU A 126 11.97 -3.51 -9.38
C LEU A 126 11.09 -4.56 -8.69
N SER A 127 10.28 -5.29 -9.46
CA SER A 127 9.45 -6.38 -8.96
C SER A 127 9.46 -7.60 -9.89
N GLU A 128 9.13 -8.77 -9.33
CA GLU A 128 9.17 -10.08 -9.98
C GLU A 128 8.27 -10.13 -11.23
N GLU A 129 7.22 -9.32 -11.24
CA GLU A 129 6.23 -9.19 -12.29
C GLU A 129 6.80 -8.63 -13.60
N TYR A 130 7.79 -7.73 -13.53
CA TYR A 130 8.51 -7.18 -14.69
C TYR A 130 9.81 -7.94 -14.94
N GLN A 131 10.51 -8.30 -13.87
CA GLN A 131 11.75 -9.07 -13.89
C GLN A 131 11.63 -10.38 -14.67
N THR A 132 10.48 -11.07 -14.60
CA THR A 132 10.23 -12.32 -15.35
C THR A 132 10.26 -12.13 -16.87
N TRP A 133 10.07 -10.90 -17.34
CA TRP A 133 10.06 -10.55 -18.77
C TRP A 133 11.34 -9.86 -19.24
N SER A 134 12.35 -9.71 -18.38
CA SER A 134 13.61 -9.06 -18.75
C SER A 134 14.26 -9.76 -19.95
N PHE A 135 14.88 -8.99 -20.85
CA PHE A 135 15.50 -9.58 -22.05
C PHE A 135 16.53 -10.68 -21.72
N PRO A 136 17.33 -10.63 -20.62
CA PRO A 136 18.23 -11.72 -20.26
C PRO A 136 17.50 -13.02 -19.93
N VAL A 137 16.38 -12.95 -19.19
CA VAL A 137 15.57 -14.13 -18.86
C VAL A 137 14.99 -14.75 -20.13
N GLN A 138 14.44 -13.92 -21.02
CA GLN A 138 13.91 -14.37 -22.30
C GLN A 138 14.99 -15.04 -23.16
N MET A 139 16.19 -14.45 -23.22
CA MET A 139 17.33 -15.05 -23.92
C MET A 139 17.74 -16.39 -23.30
N ALA A 140 17.88 -16.46 -21.98
CA ALA A 140 18.32 -17.67 -21.28
C ALA A 140 17.36 -18.84 -21.50
N GLN A 141 16.05 -18.58 -21.50
CA GLN A 141 15.02 -19.58 -21.83
C GLN A 141 15.20 -20.14 -23.25
N GLN A 142 15.46 -19.29 -24.24
CA GLN A 142 15.71 -19.74 -25.61
C GLN A 142 17.06 -20.46 -25.78
N MET A 143 18.08 -20.04 -25.03
CA MET A 143 19.39 -20.70 -25.00
C MET A 143 19.41 -21.99 -24.19
N GLN A 144 18.34 -22.30 -23.45
CA GLN A 144 18.26 -23.44 -22.51
C GLN A 144 19.41 -23.46 -21.49
N THR A 145 19.87 -22.29 -21.05
CA THR A 145 20.90 -22.16 -20.02
C THR A 145 20.28 -21.88 -18.65
N GLU A 146 20.90 -22.40 -17.59
CA GLU A 146 20.55 -22.00 -16.23
C GLU A 146 20.75 -20.50 -16.08
N PHE A 147 19.74 -19.82 -15.50
CA PHE A 147 19.77 -18.38 -15.31
C PHE A 147 18.92 -17.99 -14.11
N ASN A 148 19.60 -17.71 -13.01
CA ASN A 148 18.97 -17.33 -11.74
C ASN A 148 19.00 -15.81 -11.60
N GLN A 149 17.86 -15.23 -11.23
CA GLN A 149 17.67 -13.78 -11.08
C GLN A 149 17.12 -13.48 -9.67
N PRO A 150 17.52 -12.37 -9.04
CA PRO A 150 17.01 -12.01 -7.71
C PRO A 150 15.61 -11.40 -7.82
N TYR A 151 14.59 -12.25 -7.81
CA TYR A 151 13.19 -11.81 -7.87
C TYR A 151 12.81 -11.02 -6.61
N MET A 152 12.34 -9.78 -6.81
CA MET A 152 11.87 -8.89 -5.75
C MET A 152 10.35 -8.94 -5.68
N GLN A 153 9.80 -9.15 -4.50
CA GLN A 153 8.36 -9.14 -4.29
C GLN A 153 7.80 -7.73 -4.54
N ALA A 154 6.66 -7.66 -5.22
CA ALA A 154 5.86 -6.45 -5.31
C ALA A 154 5.46 -5.90 -3.92
N PRO A 155 5.33 -4.56 -3.74
CA PRO A 155 5.34 -3.50 -4.76
C PRO A 155 6.72 -3.13 -5.32
N GLY A 156 7.78 -3.83 -4.90
CA GLY A 156 9.13 -3.70 -5.44
C GLY A 156 9.98 -2.69 -4.68
N ILE A 157 11.16 -2.39 -5.24
CA ILE A 157 12.14 -1.45 -4.68
C ILE A 157 12.89 -0.71 -5.80
N GLY A 158 13.28 0.54 -5.57
CA GLY A 158 14.15 1.30 -6.48
C GLY A 158 13.57 2.65 -6.88
N ASP A 159 14.46 3.59 -7.16
CA ASP A 159 14.07 4.92 -7.64
C ASP A 159 13.78 4.90 -9.14
N VAL A 160 12.81 5.71 -9.57
CA VAL A 160 12.45 5.94 -10.97
C VAL A 160 12.79 7.38 -11.34
N ILE A 161 13.54 7.55 -12.43
CA ILE A 161 14.05 8.86 -12.87
C ILE A 161 12.86 9.76 -13.22
N GLY A 162 12.89 10.99 -12.69
CA GLY A 162 11.85 12.00 -12.96
C GLY A 162 10.57 11.86 -12.15
N LEU A 163 10.46 10.83 -11.29
CA LEU A 163 9.39 10.69 -10.32
C LEU A 163 9.87 11.08 -8.91
N ASN A 164 8.93 11.32 -8.01
CA ASN A 164 9.26 11.55 -6.60
C ASN A 164 9.95 10.32 -6.03
N LYS A 165 11.08 10.50 -5.35
CA LYS A 165 11.72 9.44 -4.57
C LYS A 165 10.85 9.10 -3.36
N LEU A 166 10.67 7.81 -3.11
CA LEU A 166 9.99 7.31 -1.93
C LEU A 166 11.06 6.77 -0.96
N PRO A 167 10.83 6.87 0.37
CA PRO A 167 11.72 6.23 1.32
C PRO A 167 11.77 4.72 1.08
N VAL A 168 12.93 4.09 1.29
CA VAL A 168 13.06 2.62 1.19
C VAL A 168 12.37 1.99 2.41
N ARG A 169 11.29 1.24 2.16
CA ARG A 169 10.47 0.57 3.17
C ARG A 169 10.59 -0.94 3.00
N VAL A 170 11.30 -1.58 3.90
CA VAL A 170 11.61 -3.02 3.80
C VAL A 170 11.29 -3.72 5.13
N PRO A 171 10.34 -4.67 5.16
CA PRO A 171 9.38 -5.00 4.09
C PRO A 171 8.27 -3.94 3.91
N ASP A 172 7.74 -3.75 2.71
CA ASP A 172 6.54 -2.93 2.46
C ASP A 172 5.23 -3.76 2.62
N VAL A 173 4.05 -3.15 2.42
CA VAL A 173 2.76 -3.85 2.39
C VAL A 173 2.81 -5.01 1.39
N TYR A 174 2.34 -6.19 1.80
CA TYR A 174 2.40 -7.45 1.04
C TYR A 174 3.80 -8.04 0.75
N GLN A 175 4.87 -7.40 1.22
CA GLN A 175 6.20 -8.02 1.27
C GLN A 175 6.42 -8.73 2.60
N ASP A 176 7.16 -9.83 2.56
CA ASP A 176 7.64 -10.54 3.75
C ASP A 176 9.17 -10.61 3.73
N THR A 177 9.75 -11.34 2.79
CA THR A 177 11.19 -11.50 2.64
C THR A 177 11.82 -10.51 1.67
N VAL A 178 11.00 -9.73 0.94
CA VAL A 178 11.37 -8.81 -0.15
C VAL A 178 12.00 -9.49 -1.35
N ARG A 179 12.92 -10.44 -1.14
CA ARG A 179 13.48 -11.31 -2.17
C ARG A 179 12.76 -12.66 -2.11
N SER A 180 12.22 -13.14 -3.24
CA SER A 180 11.36 -14.32 -3.29
C SER A 180 12.09 -15.64 -2.96
N ASP A 181 13.41 -15.71 -3.18
CA ASP A 181 14.24 -16.89 -2.90
C ASP A 181 14.96 -16.84 -1.53
N PHE A 182 14.36 -16.25 -0.50
CA PHE A 182 15.04 -16.02 0.80
C PHE A 182 14.99 -17.23 1.76
N PRO A 183 16.08 -17.54 2.49
CA PRO A 183 17.44 -17.05 2.28
C PRO A 183 18.01 -17.61 0.97
N PRO A 184 18.75 -16.82 0.18
CA PRO A 184 19.20 -17.27 -1.13
C PRO A 184 20.22 -18.40 -1.01
N THR A 185 19.93 -19.48 -1.71
CA THR A 185 20.76 -20.71 -1.74
C THR A 185 21.42 -20.94 -3.09
N VAL A 186 20.94 -20.25 -4.13
CA VAL A 186 21.47 -20.30 -5.49
C VAL A 186 22.17 -19.00 -5.80
N ALA A 187 23.20 -19.10 -6.63
CA ALA A 187 23.90 -17.92 -7.09
C ALA A 187 23.24 -17.32 -8.31
N LEU A 188 23.49 -16.03 -8.50
CA LEU A 188 22.83 -15.21 -9.50
C LEU A 188 23.63 -15.14 -10.80
N HIS A 189 22.88 -15.11 -11.89
CA HIS A 189 23.39 -14.92 -13.25
C HIS A 189 23.03 -13.53 -13.79
N ASN A 190 21.88 -12.99 -13.40
CA ASN A 190 21.59 -11.56 -13.59
C ASN A 190 22.05 -10.78 -12.36
N LEU A 191 23.09 -9.96 -12.54
CA LEU A 191 23.66 -9.13 -11.48
C LEU A 191 23.24 -7.67 -11.61
N SER A 192 22.24 -7.39 -12.45
CA SER A 192 21.84 -6.02 -12.80
C SER A 192 21.21 -5.30 -11.62
N ILE A 193 21.64 -4.05 -11.38
CA ILE A 193 21.16 -3.22 -10.27
C ILE A 193 20.62 -1.90 -10.82
N PRO A 194 19.30 -1.62 -10.73
CA PRO A 194 18.76 -0.33 -11.08
C PRO A 194 19.49 0.80 -10.36
N GLY A 195 19.89 1.84 -11.10
CA GLY A 195 20.65 2.97 -10.58
C GLY A 195 22.17 2.87 -10.73
N PHE A 196 22.72 1.70 -11.10
CA PHE A 196 24.16 1.56 -11.27
C PHE A 196 24.71 2.40 -12.42
N LYS A 197 25.75 3.16 -12.09
CA LYS A 197 26.66 3.81 -13.03
C LYS A 197 27.69 2.83 -13.55
N ILE A 198 28.36 3.15 -14.67
CA ILE A 198 29.44 2.31 -15.20
C ILE A 198 30.53 2.08 -14.14
N SER A 199 30.91 3.12 -13.39
CA SER A 199 31.90 3.01 -12.31
C SER A 199 31.45 2.07 -11.18
N ASP A 200 30.17 2.11 -10.81
CA ASP A 200 29.64 1.38 -9.65
C ASP A 200 29.80 -0.13 -9.81
N ALA A 201 29.70 -0.62 -11.05
CA ALA A 201 29.92 -2.02 -11.38
C ALA A 201 31.30 -2.54 -10.90
N ALA A 202 32.31 -1.66 -10.85
CA ALA A 202 33.66 -1.99 -10.42
C ALA A 202 34.01 -1.47 -9.01
N THR A 203 33.25 -0.52 -8.45
CA THR A 203 33.63 0.16 -7.19
C THR A 203 32.62 0.03 -6.06
N LEU A 204 31.32 -0.01 -6.33
CA LEU A 204 30.28 -0.06 -5.29
C LEU A 204 30.23 -1.46 -4.69
N ARG A 205 30.32 -1.53 -3.36
CA ARG A 205 30.24 -2.78 -2.60
C ARG A 205 29.00 -2.78 -1.72
N PRO A 206 28.38 -3.95 -1.52
CA PRO A 206 27.43 -4.13 -0.43
C PRO A 206 28.06 -3.76 0.92
N CYS A 207 27.26 -3.21 1.83
CA CYS A 207 27.69 -2.82 3.18
C CYS A 207 26.53 -2.91 4.18
N GLU A 208 26.83 -3.09 5.46
CA GLU A 208 25.81 -3.04 6.53
C GLU A 208 25.48 -1.59 6.92
N PRO A 209 24.21 -1.28 7.32
CA PRO A 209 23.07 -2.19 7.45
C PRO A 209 22.54 -2.72 6.10
N LEU A 210 21.80 -3.83 6.10
CA LEU A 210 21.19 -4.36 4.86
C LEU A 210 20.29 -3.31 4.16
N VAL A 211 19.52 -2.55 4.93
CA VAL A 211 18.57 -1.54 4.44
C VAL A 211 19.12 -0.14 4.69
N HIS A 212 19.31 0.61 3.61
CA HIS A 212 19.67 2.04 3.60
C HIS A 212 18.45 2.85 3.17
N ARG A 213 17.78 3.48 4.13
CA ARG A 213 16.46 4.14 3.94
C ARG A 213 16.45 5.21 2.85
N ASN A 214 17.55 5.94 2.73
CA ASN A 214 17.70 7.07 1.82
C ASN A 214 18.58 6.72 0.60
N ASP A 215 18.95 5.44 0.44
CA ASP A 215 19.76 4.95 -0.66
C ASP A 215 19.21 3.60 -1.17
N ALA A 216 18.28 3.70 -2.12
CA ALA A 216 17.70 2.54 -2.77
C ALA A 216 18.74 1.73 -3.55
N VAL A 217 19.74 2.38 -4.14
CA VAL A 217 20.80 1.72 -4.93
C VAL A 217 21.65 0.84 -4.03
N GLN A 218 22.11 1.37 -2.88
CA GLN A 218 22.86 0.60 -1.90
C GLN A 218 22.02 -0.54 -1.30
N THR A 219 20.73 -0.32 -1.03
CA THR A 219 19.83 -1.38 -0.54
C THR A 219 19.67 -2.51 -1.56
N ILE A 220 19.47 -2.18 -2.85
CA ILE A 220 19.36 -3.20 -3.90
C ILE A 220 20.70 -3.92 -4.09
N ALA A 221 21.83 -3.21 -4.08
CA ALA A 221 23.16 -3.83 -4.13
C ALA A 221 23.37 -4.82 -2.97
N ASN A 222 22.91 -4.47 -1.77
CA ASN A 222 22.92 -5.35 -0.61
C ASN A 222 22.06 -6.61 -0.80
N LEU A 223 20.84 -6.49 -1.34
CA LEU A 223 19.93 -7.61 -1.57
C LEU A 223 20.38 -8.53 -2.72
N ILE A 224 21.03 -7.99 -3.75
CA ILE A 224 21.46 -8.72 -4.94
C ILE A 224 22.86 -9.31 -4.76
N LEU A 225 23.86 -8.48 -4.47
CA LEU A 225 25.27 -8.88 -4.40
C LEU A 225 25.72 -9.26 -2.99
N GLY A 226 25.07 -8.70 -1.96
CA GLY A 226 25.47 -8.89 -0.56
C GLY A 226 24.90 -10.15 0.09
N LEU A 227 23.80 -10.71 -0.42
CA LEU A 227 23.22 -11.94 0.12
C LEU A 227 23.79 -13.20 -0.56
N PRO A 228 24.02 -14.31 0.19
CA PRO A 228 23.71 -14.50 1.61
C PRO A 228 24.79 -14.01 2.61
N ASP A 229 25.91 -13.44 2.15
CA ASP A 229 27.02 -13.04 3.04
C ASP A 229 26.63 -12.00 4.11
N LEU A 230 25.61 -11.17 3.85
CA LEU A 230 25.00 -10.24 4.80
C LEU A 230 23.99 -10.89 5.78
N LEU A 231 23.85 -12.22 5.78
CA LEU A 231 23.08 -12.98 6.78
C LEU A 231 23.96 -13.68 7.82
N HIS A 232 25.25 -13.84 7.54
CA HIS A 232 26.16 -14.70 8.29
C HIS A 232 27.28 -13.90 8.97
N ALA A 233 28.05 -14.56 9.84
CA ALA A 233 29.19 -13.95 10.51
C ALA A 233 30.19 -13.34 9.51
N SER A 234 30.89 -12.27 9.91
CA SER A 234 31.78 -11.55 9.00
C SER A 234 32.94 -12.44 8.59
N SER A 235 33.28 -12.37 7.31
CA SER A 235 34.47 -13.02 6.78
C SER A 235 35.54 -11.95 6.54
N ASP A 236 36.81 -12.33 6.60
CA ASP A 236 37.91 -11.42 6.25
C ASP A 236 37.91 -11.01 4.76
N LYS A 237 37.03 -11.61 3.94
CA LYS A 237 36.91 -11.28 2.52
C LYS A 237 35.93 -10.11 2.34
N PRO A 238 36.29 -9.10 1.54
CA PRO A 238 35.37 -8.03 1.20
C PRO A 238 34.19 -8.57 0.38
N LEU A 239 33.02 -7.97 0.58
CA LEU A 239 31.83 -8.21 -0.26
C LEU A 239 32.11 -7.75 -1.68
N MET A 240 31.66 -8.52 -2.66
CA MET A 240 32.06 -8.34 -4.06
C MET A 240 31.31 -7.20 -4.74
N THR A 241 32.00 -6.48 -5.63
CA THR A 241 31.34 -5.60 -6.62
C THR A 241 30.62 -6.43 -7.68
N GLN A 242 29.81 -5.79 -8.55
CA GLN A 242 29.13 -6.48 -9.64
C GLN A 242 30.12 -7.23 -10.55
N LEU A 243 31.24 -6.59 -10.90
CA LEU A 243 32.31 -7.19 -11.71
C LEU A 243 33.01 -8.35 -11.01
N GLU A 244 33.36 -8.18 -9.73
CA GLU A 244 34.04 -9.23 -8.97
C GLU A 244 33.14 -10.46 -8.78
N TYR A 245 31.85 -10.24 -8.53
CA TYR A 245 30.86 -11.32 -8.43
C TYR A 245 30.78 -12.08 -9.75
N ALA A 246 30.66 -11.37 -10.88
CA ALA A 246 30.66 -11.98 -12.21
C ALA A 246 31.92 -12.84 -12.44
N LEU A 247 33.10 -12.31 -12.14
CA LEU A 247 34.36 -13.03 -12.35
C LEU A 247 34.52 -14.25 -11.45
N SER A 248 33.95 -14.23 -10.24
CA SER A 248 33.97 -15.38 -9.33
C SER A 248 33.31 -16.63 -9.93
N TRP A 249 32.35 -16.43 -10.85
CA TRP A 249 31.64 -17.49 -11.57
C TRP A 249 32.42 -18.11 -12.73
N LYS A 250 33.50 -17.44 -13.18
CA LYS A 250 34.23 -17.79 -14.41
C LYS A 250 33.26 -17.90 -15.59
N PRO A 251 32.64 -16.78 -16.01
CA PRO A 251 31.62 -16.77 -17.03
C PRO A 251 32.21 -17.17 -18.38
N SER A 252 31.40 -17.85 -19.20
CA SER A 252 31.74 -18.19 -20.58
C SER A 252 31.16 -17.17 -21.58
N PHE A 253 30.03 -16.56 -21.21
CA PHE A 253 29.39 -15.50 -21.97
C PHE A 253 28.85 -14.42 -21.02
N ALA A 254 29.11 -13.15 -21.32
CA ALA A 254 28.63 -12.02 -20.53
C ALA A 254 28.02 -10.91 -21.40
N ILE A 255 26.93 -10.32 -20.92
CA ILE A 255 26.37 -9.07 -21.47
C ILE A 255 26.68 -7.91 -20.52
N ILE A 256 27.17 -6.80 -21.06
CA ILE A 256 27.33 -5.53 -20.36
C ILE A 256 26.24 -4.56 -20.85
N ALA A 257 25.30 -4.24 -19.98
CA ALA A 257 24.16 -3.35 -20.20
C ALA A 257 24.21 -2.17 -19.21
N LEU A 258 25.27 -1.37 -19.28
CA LEU A 258 25.56 -0.24 -18.38
C LEU A 258 25.62 1.10 -19.13
N GLY A 259 25.40 2.20 -18.43
CA GLY A 259 25.51 3.58 -18.93
C GLY A 259 24.19 4.23 -19.36
N TYR A 260 23.13 3.44 -19.58
CA TYR A 260 21.82 4.01 -19.92
C TYR A 260 21.22 4.85 -18.77
N HIS A 261 21.32 4.35 -17.54
CA HIS A 261 20.87 5.05 -16.34
C HIS A 261 21.50 6.44 -16.21
N GLU A 262 22.83 6.56 -16.32
CA GLU A 262 23.56 7.82 -16.14
C GLU A 262 23.15 8.89 -17.17
N ILE A 263 22.95 8.49 -18.42
CA ILE A 263 22.50 9.40 -19.48
C ILE A 263 21.05 9.85 -19.25
N MET A 264 20.16 8.95 -18.85
CA MET A 264 18.78 9.31 -18.51
C MET A 264 18.70 10.20 -17.26
N GLU A 265 19.50 9.91 -16.22
CA GLU A 265 19.58 10.70 -14.99
C GLU A 265 20.06 12.12 -15.31
N ALA A 266 21.16 12.26 -16.06
CA ALA A 266 21.68 13.56 -16.45
C ALA A 266 20.67 14.35 -17.31
N ALA A 267 20.00 13.68 -18.25
CA ALA A 267 18.96 14.31 -19.07
C ALA A 267 17.83 14.89 -18.21
N ALA A 268 17.40 14.15 -17.18
CA ALA A 268 16.31 14.53 -16.29
C ALA A 268 16.72 15.62 -15.29
N ALA A 269 17.94 15.55 -14.76
CA ALA A 269 18.53 16.55 -13.86
C ALA A 269 18.73 17.91 -14.54
N ARG A 270 18.92 17.92 -15.87
CA ARG A 270 19.17 19.12 -16.69
C ARG A 270 20.41 19.91 -16.25
N ASP A 271 21.41 19.15 -15.83
CA ASP A 271 22.67 19.69 -15.35
C ASP A 271 23.80 19.19 -16.24
N ALA A 272 24.49 20.12 -16.91
CA ALA A 272 25.63 19.78 -17.75
C ALA A 272 26.77 19.12 -16.95
N ASP A 273 26.90 19.46 -15.66
CA ASP A 273 27.93 18.90 -14.78
C ASP A 273 27.60 17.46 -14.35
N SER A 274 26.35 17.00 -14.55
CA SER A 274 25.93 15.62 -14.31
C SER A 274 26.21 14.67 -15.47
N LEU A 275 26.59 15.19 -16.66
CA LEU A 275 26.95 14.35 -17.80
C LEU A 275 28.25 13.58 -17.51
N PRO A 276 28.32 12.26 -17.80
CA PRO A 276 29.51 11.46 -17.51
C PRO A 276 30.76 11.98 -18.24
N ASP A 277 31.89 12.14 -17.57
CA ASP A 277 33.14 12.45 -18.25
C ASP A 277 33.55 11.31 -19.19
N ILE A 278 33.72 11.61 -20.47
CA ILE A 278 33.95 10.58 -21.52
C ILE A 278 35.26 9.82 -21.29
N ALA A 279 36.31 10.51 -20.85
CA ALA A 279 37.60 9.87 -20.62
C ALA A 279 37.52 8.92 -19.42
N ARG A 280 36.92 9.37 -18.32
CA ARG A 280 36.69 8.56 -17.13
C ARG A 280 35.79 7.36 -17.42
N MET A 281 34.68 7.60 -18.11
CA MET A 281 33.77 6.54 -18.54
C MET A 281 34.51 5.48 -19.35
N ARG A 282 35.33 5.89 -20.32
CA ARG A 282 36.14 4.96 -21.12
C ARG A 282 37.07 4.13 -20.24
N GLU A 283 37.74 4.74 -19.26
CA GLU A 283 38.62 4.03 -18.32
C GLU A 283 37.86 2.98 -17.50
N ASP A 284 36.73 3.38 -16.90
CA ASP A 284 35.91 2.49 -16.07
C ASP A 284 35.30 1.35 -16.91
N TYR A 285 34.83 1.64 -18.12
CA TYR A 285 34.30 0.62 -19.04
C TYR A 285 35.39 -0.35 -19.50
N ALA A 286 36.58 0.16 -19.85
CA ALA A 286 37.74 -0.64 -20.24
C ALA A 286 38.15 -1.63 -19.15
N GLN A 287 38.10 -1.21 -17.88
CA GLN A 287 38.37 -2.10 -16.73
C GLN A 287 37.43 -3.31 -16.73
N ILE A 288 36.12 -3.09 -16.94
CA ILE A 288 35.10 -4.15 -16.94
C ILE A 288 35.33 -5.13 -18.09
N ILE A 289 35.43 -4.62 -19.32
CA ILE A 289 35.57 -5.47 -20.51
C ILE A 289 36.90 -6.24 -20.52
N THR A 290 38.00 -5.60 -20.10
CA THR A 290 39.32 -6.25 -20.01
C THR A 290 39.27 -7.42 -19.03
N ALA A 291 38.73 -7.19 -17.83
CA ALA A 291 38.69 -8.23 -16.80
C ALA A 291 37.86 -9.45 -17.22
N LEU A 292 36.75 -9.25 -17.92
CA LEU A 292 35.93 -10.35 -18.45
C LEU A 292 36.64 -11.10 -19.59
N LYS A 293 37.27 -10.39 -20.53
CA LYS A 293 38.00 -11.02 -21.64
C LYS A 293 39.25 -11.77 -21.16
N ASP A 294 39.98 -11.23 -20.19
CA ASP A 294 41.12 -11.89 -19.55
C ASP A 294 40.72 -13.17 -18.81
N ALA A 295 39.47 -13.24 -18.32
CA ALA A 295 38.89 -14.46 -17.77
C ALA A 295 38.47 -15.49 -18.82
N GLY A 296 38.62 -15.19 -20.12
CA GLY A 296 38.25 -16.07 -21.23
C GLY A 296 36.77 -16.00 -21.63
N CYS A 297 36.05 -14.97 -21.20
CA CYS A 297 34.63 -14.79 -21.47
C CYS A 297 34.39 -14.23 -22.89
N GLU A 298 33.36 -14.72 -23.59
CA GLU A 298 32.76 -14.01 -24.72
C GLU A 298 31.92 -12.84 -24.19
N VAL A 299 32.06 -11.66 -24.78
CA VAL A 299 31.42 -10.44 -24.25
C VAL A 299 30.57 -9.79 -25.34
N LEU A 300 29.35 -9.43 -24.99
CA LEU A 300 28.49 -8.54 -25.75
C LEU A 300 28.27 -7.24 -24.96
N VAL A 301 28.42 -6.11 -25.63
CA VAL A 301 28.15 -4.78 -25.05
C VAL A 301 26.94 -4.14 -25.74
N MET A 302 26.20 -3.31 -25.01
CA MET A 302 25.07 -2.57 -25.55
C MET A 302 25.41 -1.08 -25.70
N THR A 303 24.99 -0.47 -26.79
CA THR A 303 25.03 1.01 -26.94
C THR A 303 23.94 1.65 -26.09
N ILE A 304 24.13 2.93 -25.74
CA ILE A 304 23.24 3.74 -24.91
C ILE A 304 22.26 4.51 -25.80
N PRO A 305 20.93 4.32 -25.64
CA PRO A 305 19.93 5.09 -26.37
C PRO A 305 19.98 6.60 -26.10
N ASP A 306 19.62 7.38 -27.11
CA ASP A 306 19.38 8.82 -26.95
C ASP A 306 18.07 9.01 -26.15
N PRO A 307 18.07 9.78 -25.05
CA PRO A 307 16.86 10.05 -24.28
C PRO A 307 15.70 10.62 -25.12
N SER A 308 16.00 11.38 -26.19
CA SER A 308 14.98 11.94 -27.08
C SER A 308 14.23 10.90 -27.94
N ASP A 309 14.75 9.67 -28.02
CA ASP A 309 14.06 8.56 -28.65
C ASP A 309 13.06 7.87 -27.70
N THR A 310 13.08 8.18 -26.39
CA THR A 310 12.16 7.63 -25.37
C THR A 310 10.84 8.42 -25.26
N ALA A 311 9.76 7.79 -24.77
CA ALA A 311 8.48 8.48 -24.53
C ALA A 311 8.56 9.52 -23.41
N TYR A 312 9.57 9.43 -22.53
CA TYR A 312 9.79 10.39 -21.44
C TYR A 312 9.90 11.82 -21.97
N TYR A 313 10.55 12.03 -23.13
CA TYR A 313 10.66 13.32 -23.80
C TYR A 313 9.83 13.34 -25.09
N SER A 314 8.53 13.60 -24.95
CA SER A 314 7.60 13.55 -26.09
C SER A 314 7.78 14.76 -27.03
N PRO A 315 8.02 14.54 -28.34
CA PRO A 315 7.88 15.58 -29.36
C PRO A 315 6.48 16.20 -29.34
N ILE A 316 6.37 17.47 -29.73
CA ILE A 316 5.09 18.20 -29.71
C ILE A 316 3.97 17.44 -30.44
N ASP A 317 4.26 16.84 -31.60
CA ASP A 317 3.27 16.07 -32.35
C ASP A 317 2.80 14.81 -31.60
N SER A 318 3.72 14.12 -30.90
CA SER A 318 3.41 12.96 -30.07
C SER A 318 2.60 13.37 -28.83
N ALA A 319 3.05 14.42 -28.13
CA ALA A 319 2.34 14.98 -26.98
C ALA A 319 0.91 15.41 -27.35
N ALA A 320 0.75 16.09 -28.50
CA ALA A 320 -0.54 16.54 -29.01
C ALA A 320 -1.51 15.38 -29.30
N ARG A 321 -1.01 14.24 -29.82
CA ARG A 321 -1.83 13.02 -30.02
C ARG A 321 -2.35 12.46 -28.70
N VAL A 322 -1.48 12.35 -27.69
CA VAL A 322 -1.83 11.85 -26.36
C VAL A 322 -2.84 12.78 -25.69
N LEU A 323 -2.58 14.09 -25.69
CA LEU A 323 -3.40 15.13 -25.07
C LEU A 323 -4.68 15.48 -25.85
N LYS A 324 -4.95 14.79 -26.97
CA LYS A 324 -6.09 15.06 -27.86
C LYS A 324 -6.24 16.54 -28.23
N VAL A 325 -5.14 17.17 -28.62
CA VAL A 325 -5.09 18.56 -29.05
C VAL A 325 -4.35 18.71 -30.38
N LYS A 326 -4.65 19.74 -31.18
CA LYS A 326 -3.86 20.02 -32.38
C LYS A 326 -2.47 20.56 -31.99
N PRO A 327 -1.37 20.14 -32.65
CA PRO A 327 -0.02 20.60 -32.31
C PRO A 327 0.13 22.13 -32.24
N ALA A 328 -0.38 22.85 -33.26
CA ALA A 328 -0.33 24.31 -33.29
C ALA A 328 -1.12 24.97 -32.14
N ALA A 329 -2.19 24.31 -31.67
CA ALA A 329 -3.00 24.80 -30.56
C ALA A 329 -2.28 24.60 -29.22
N LEU A 330 -1.61 23.46 -29.04
CA LEU A 330 -0.76 23.17 -27.89
C LEU A 330 0.42 24.15 -27.81
N GLN A 331 1.13 24.35 -28.94
CA GLN A 331 2.22 25.31 -29.04
C GLN A 331 1.77 26.71 -28.67
N LYS A 332 0.64 27.17 -29.20
CA LYS A 332 0.12 28.50 -28.90
C LYS A 332 -0.32 28.63 -27.44
N ALA A 333 -0.94 27.60 -26.86
CA ALA A 333 -1.44 27.64 -25.49
C ALA A 333 -0.31 27.82 -24.46
N TYR A 334 0.84 27.19 -24.69
CA TYR A 334 1.97 27.18 -23.76
C TYR A 334 3.21 27.95 -24.24
N GLY A 335 3.15 28.56 -25.44
CA GLY A 335 4.28 29.31 -26.01
C GLY A 335 5.45 28.42 -26.45
N LEU A 336 5.17 27.21 -26.92
CA LEU A 336 6.20 26.19 -27.23
C LEU A 336 6.77 26.36 -28.64
N SER A 337 8.05 26.09 -28.77
CA SER A 337 8.75 25.93 -30.05
C SER A 337 8.47 24.54 -30.65
N PRO A 338 8.62 24.35 -31.98
CA PRO A 338 8.44 23.04 -32.62
C PRO A 338 9.36 21.94 -32.09
N ASP A 339 10.55 22.33 -31.67
CA ASP A 339 11.59 21.39 -31.23
C ASP A 339 11.58 21.15 -29.71
N ASP A 340 10.70 21.80 -28.95
CA ASP A 340 10.55 21.54 -27.53
C ASP A 340 10.06 20.10 -27.29
N ARG A 341 10.35 19.58 -26.09
CA ARG A 341 9.87 18.28 -25.63
C ARG A 341 9.10 18.42 -24.34
N ILE A 342 7.90 17.83 -24.30
CA ILE A 342 7.10 17.77 -23.07
C ILE A 342 7.46 16.48 -22.35
N THR A 343 7.82 16.59 -21.06
CA THR A 343 8.15 15.41 -20.27
C THR A 343 6.89 14.62 -19.92
N VAL A 344 7.04 13.38 -19.47
CA VAL A 344 5.90 12.59 -18.96
C VAL A 344 5.17 13.31 -17.82
N LYS A 345 5.89 14.00 -16.92
CA LYS A 345 5.29 14.88 -15.91
C LYS A 345 4.54 16.05 -16.57
N GLY A 346 5.15 16.71 -17.55
CA GLY A 346 4.50 17.77 -18.31
C GLY A 346 3.22 17.33 -19.03
N LEU A 347 3.18 16.10 -19.57
CA LEU A 347 1.96 15.54 -20.16
C LEU A 347 0.84 15.45 -19.12
N MET A 348 1.12 14.86 -17.95
CA MET A 348 0.15 14.75 -16.86
C MET A 348 -0.37 16.12 -16.43
N ASP A 349 0.52 17.11 -16.30
CA ASP A 349 0.17 18.49 -15.97
C ASP A 349 -0.76 19.14 -17.00
N VAL A 350 -0.41 19.08 -18.29
CA VAL A 350 -1.24 19.63 -19.36
C VAL A 350 -2.61 18.94 -19.42
N GLY A 351 -2.64 17.62 -19.27
CA GLY A 351 -3.87 16.83 -19.22
C GLY A 351 -4.81 17.30 -18.11
N CYS A 352 -4.29 17.44 -16.89
CA CYS A 352 -5.06 17.98 -15.76
C CYS A 352 -5.57 19.41 -16.02
N GLN A 353 -4.75 20.29 -16.60
CA GLN A 353 -5.15 21.67 -16.92
C GLN A 353 -6.26 21.72 -17.97
N PHE A 354 -6.28 20.80 -18.94
CA PHE A 354 -7.35 20.71 -19.92
C PHE A 354 -8.67 20.23 -19.30
N ILE A 355 -8.61 19.28 -18.36
CA ILE A 355 -9.79 18.78 -17.64
C ILE A 355 -10.36 19.85 -16.70
N SER A 356 -9.50 20.54 -15.93
CA SER A 356 -9.93 21.58 -14.99
C SER A 356 -10.34 22.90 -15.67
N GLY A 357 -9.96 23.10 -16.95
CA GLY A 357 -10.19 24.35 -17.65
C GLY A 357 -9.33 25.50 -17.11
N ALA A 358 -8.20 25.21 -16.48
CA ALA A 358 -7.29 26.19 -15.89
C ALA A 358 -5.86 26.03 -16.45
N LEU A 359 -5.55 26.75 -17.53
CA LEU A 359 -4.19 26.79 -18.08
C LEU A 359 -3.23 27.50 -17.13
N GLN A 360 -2.10 26.87 -16.89
CA GLN A 360 -0.94 27.43 -16.20
C GLN A 360 0.28 27.25 -17.11
N GLY A 361 1.35 28.01 -16.88
CA GLY A 361 2.60 27.78 -17.62
C GLY A 361 3.16 26.38 -17.34
N LEU A 362 3.97 25.85 -18.26
CA LEU A 362 4.84 24.71 -17.95
C LEU A 362 6.15 25.26 -17.40
N ASP A 363 6.65 24.62 -16.35
CA ASP A 363 7.86 25.04 -15.65
C ASP A 363 8.95 23.96 -15.65
N GLY A 364 10.09 24.32 -15.06
CA GLY A 364 11.15 23.43 -14.59
C GLY A 364 11.24 22.11 -15.33
N ASP A 365 10.79 21.03 -14.69
CA ASP A 365 10.92 19.64 -15.12
C ASP A 365 9.84 19.16 -16.11
N GLN A 366 8.89 20.01 -16.49
CA GLN A 366 7.75 19.67 -17.36
C GLN A 366 8.03 19.83 -18.86
N LEU A 367 8.96 20.72 -19.20
CA LEU A 367 9.28 21.07 -20.59
C LEU A 367 10.80 21.16 -20.78
N VAL A 368 11.36 20.52 -21.79
CA VAL A 368 12.79 20.58 -22.12
C VAL A 368 13.01 21.26 -23.46
N ASP A 369 13.99 22.16 -23.50
CA ASP A 369 14.44 22.80 -24.73
C ASP A 369 15.26 21.84 -25.61
N SER A 370 15.09 21.98 -26.93
CA SER A 370 15.76 21.17 -27.94
C SER A 370 17.30 21.19 -27.87
N GLY A 371 17.90 22.31 -27.46
CA GLY A 371 19.34 22.47 -27.36
C GLY A 371 19.95 21.57 -26.29
N TRP A 372 19.28 21.44 -25.14
CA TRP A 372 19.72 20.55 -24.06
C TRP A 372 19.70 19.09 -24.50
N LEU A 373 18.59 18.60 -25.06
CA LEU A 373 18.51 17.21 -25.52
C LEU A 373 19.45 16.93 -26.69
N SER A 374 19.68 17.89 -27.57
CA SER A 374 20.70 17.75 -28.63
C SER A 374 22.11 17.61 -28.04
N GLN A 375 22.42 18.31 -26.95
CA GLN A 375 23.70 18.18 -26.24
C GLN A 375 23.82 16.78 -25.61
N VAL A 376 22.79 16.34 -24.90
CA VAL A 376 22.76 15.00 -24.27
C VAL A 376 22.88 13.90 -25.32
N GLY A 377 22.15 13.99 -26.43
CA GLY A 377 22.22 13.03 -27.54
C GLY A 377 23.60 12.98 -28.20
N THR A 378 24.24 14.15 -28.38
CA THR A 378 25.63 14.23 -28.86
C THR A 378 26.60 13.55 -27.88
N HIS A 379 26.38 13.72 -26.58
CA HIS A 379 27.18 13.11 -25.53
C HIS A 379 27.01 11.59 -25.48
N ALA A 380 25.77 11.09 -25.56
CA ALA A 380 25.47 9.66 -25.66
C ALA A 380 26.12 9.02 -26.91
N ALA A 381 26.08 9.72 -28.06
CA ALA A 381 26.77 9.28 -29.27
C ALA A 381 28.30 9.21 -29.10
N ALA A 382 28.90 10.16 -28.37
CA ALA A 382 30.33 10.13 -28.04
C ALA A 382 30.67 8.93 -27.13
N MET A 383 29.86 8.65 -26.11
CA MET A 383 30.02 7.46 -25.26
C MET A 383 29.92 6.17 -26.10
N ASN A 384 28.93 6.07 -26.99
CA ASN A 384 28.74 4.91 -27.86
C ASN A 384 29.91 4.67 -28.82
N SER A 385 30.54 5.75 -29.29
CA SER A 385 31.77 5.65 -30.10
C SER A 385 32.91 5.01 -29.29
N GLU A 386 33.07 5.39 -28.03
CA GLU A 386 34.09 4.81 -27.14
C GLU A 386 33.79 3.36 -26.77
N ILE A 387 32.53 3.03 -26.43
CA ILE A 387 32.08 1.66 -26.15
C ILE A 387 32.34 0.75 -27.36
N SER A 388 32.01 1.22 -28.57
CA SER A 388 32.22 0.46 -29.81
C SER A 388 33.72 0.28 -30.11
N SER A 389 34.55 1.29 -29.85
CA SER A 389 36.01 1.20 -29.98
C SER A 389 36.57 0.15 -29.01
N LEU A 390 36.19 0.19 -27.73
CA LEU A 390 36.63 -0.79 -26.73
C LEU A 390 36.21 -2.22 -27.10
N ALA A 391 34.97 -2.39 -27.57
CA ALA A 391 34.49 -3.69 -28.02
C ALA A 391 35.34 -4.21 -29.19
N GLN A 392 35.67 -3.37 -30.17
CA GLN A 392 36.54 -3.76 -31.28
C GLN A 392 37.96 -4.10 -30.80
N GLU A 393 38.53 -3.29 -29.90
CA GLU A 393 39.87 -3.48 -29.33
C GLU A 393 40.01 -4.81 -28.58
N HIS A 394 38.91 -5.34 -28.03
CA HIS A 394 38.91 -6.57 -27.23
C HIS A 394 38.18 -7.74 -27.89
N GLY A 395 37.69 -7.58 -29.14
CA GLY A 395 36.94 -8.62 -29.84
C GLY A 395 35.63 -9.00 -29.13
N ALA A 396 34.91 -8.02 -28.61
CA ALA A 396 33.54 -8.17 -28.10
C ALA A 396 32.51 -7.81 -29.18
N LEU A 397 31.31 -8.36 -29.05
CA LEU A 397 30.17 -8.07 -29.93
C LEU A 397 29.46 -6.79 -29.46
N VAL A 398 29.01 -5.95 -30.39
CA VAL A 398 28.22 -4.75 -30.09
C VAL A 398 26.79 -4.96 -30.52
N TYR A 399 25.84 -4.86 -29.59
CA TYR A 399 24.42 -4.73 -29.89
C TYR A 399 24.03 -3.25 -29.88
N ASP A 400 23.52 -2.76 -31.01
CA ASP A 400 23.17 -1.35 -31.18
C ASP A 400 21.73 -1.07 -30.70
N LEU A 401 21.57 -1.02 -29.38
CA LEU A 401 20.31 -0.68 -28.72
C LEU A 401 19.86 0.76 -29.05
N ALA A 402 20.81 1.69 -29.18
CA ALA A 402 20.52 3.07 -29.58
C ALA A 402 19.82 3.12 -30.95
N ALA A 403 20.35 2.41 -31.94
CA ALA A 403 19.70 2.30 -33.24
C ALA A 403 18.35 1.55 -33.16
N PHE A 404 18.19 0.58 -32.26
CA PHE A 404 16.90 -0.08 -32.06
C PHE A 404 15.83 0.90 -31.55
N PHE A 405 16.11 1.65 -30.49
CA PHE A 405 15.16 2.64 -29.95
C PHE A 405 14.81 3.72 -30.98
N LYS A 406 15.81 4.20 -31.72
CA LYS A 406 15.59 5.12 -32.83
C LYS A 406 14.66 4.56 -33.90
N ARG A 407 14.80 3.27 -34.27
CA ARG A 407 13.87 2.62 -35.22
C ARG A 407 12.44 2.59 -34.69
N VAL A 408 12.25 2.32 -33.41
CA VAL A 408 10.91 2.35 -32.77
C VAL A 408 10.32 3.76 -32.79
N ARG A 409 11.13 4.80 -32.56
CA ARG A 409 10.73 6.21 -32.65
C ARG A 409 10.34 6.64 -34.06
N ASP A 410 11.19 6.37 -35.03
CA ASP A 410 11.02 6.87 -36.39
C ASP A 410 9.95 6.11 -37.17
N VAL A 411 9.81 4.79 -36.92
CA VAL A 411 8.95 3.89 -37.72
C VAL A 411 7.91 3.16 -36.87
N GLY A 412 8.26 2.71 -35.67
CA GLY A 412 7.43 1.78 -34.89
C GLY A 412 7.58 0.32 -35.34
N ILE A 413 6.86 -0.58 -34.68
CA ILE A 413 6.96 -2.04 -34.89
C ILE A 413 5.57 -2.62 -35.15
N ASP A 414 5.38 -3.26 -36.30
CA ASP A 414 4.13 -3.94 -36.66
C ASP A 414 4.15 -5.41 -36.17
N LEU A 415 3.21 -5.77 -35.30
CA LEU A 415 3.03 -7.10 -34.69
C LEU A 415 1.63 -7.63 -35.05
N GLY A 416 1.49 -8.15 -36.27
CA GLY A 416 0.20 -8.62 -36.78
C GLY A 416 -0.79 -7.47 -36.96
N SER A 417 -1.87 -7.45 -36.17
CA SER A 417 -2.89 -6.39 -36.20
C SER A 417 -2.59 -5.21 -35.28
N ARG A 418 -1.54 -5.28 -34.46
CA ARG A 418 -1.13 -4.20 -33.55
C ARG A 418 0.14 -3.54 -34.07
N ARG A 419 0.27 -2.23 -33.83
CA ARG A 419 1.49 -1.47 -34.10
C ARG A 419 1.92 -0.79 -32.83
N LEU A 420 3.13 -1.10 -32.38
CA LEU A 420 3.76 -0.44 -31.25
C LEU A 420 4.52 0.80 -31.74
N THR A 421 4.48 1.86 -30.96
CA THR A 421 5.21 3.12 -31.25
C THR A 421 5.92 3.60 -29.99
N ALA A 422 6.93 4.45 -30.19
CA ALA A 422 7.64 5.09 -29.10
C ALA A 422 6.86 6.25 -28.44
N ASP A 423 5.63 6.54 -28.88
CA ASP A 423 4.79 7.56 -28.22
C ASP A 423 4.42 7.12 -26.81
N PHE A 424 4.16 8.08 -25.92
CA PHE A 424 3.58 7.77 -24.61
C PHE A 424 2.21 7.09 -24.80
N LEU A 425 1.96 5.99 -24.07
CA LEU A 425 0.83 5.07 -24.29
C LEU A 425 0.81 4.45 -25.70
N GLY A 426 1.97 4.35 -26.36
CA GLY A 426 2.15 3.74 -27.68
C GLY A 426 2.38 2.23 -27.68
N GLY A 427 2.35 1.59 -26.51
CA GLY A 427 2.47 0.15 -26.32
C GLY A 427 3.89 -0.41 -26.26
N PHE A 428 4.93 0.43 -26.41
CA PHE A 428 6.32 0.01 -26.28
C PHE A 428 6.94 0.36 -24.92
N TYR A 429 6.86 1.63 -24.53
CA TYR A 429 7.37 2.12 -23.24
C TYR A 429 6.31 2.05 -22.15
N GLU A 430 6.76 1.73 -20.93
CA GLU A 430 5.97 1.80 -19.70
C GLU A 430 5.57 3.26 -19.35
N LEU A 431 4.84 3.48 -18.26
CA LEU A 431 4.45 4.82 -17.78
C LEU A 431 5.63 5.68 -17.32
N ASN A 432 6.75 5.09 -16.93
CA ASN A 432 8.01 5.84 -16.77
C ASN A 432 8.49 6.46 -18.10
N GLY A 433 8.06 5.91 -19.24
CA GLY A 433 8.30 6.46 -20.57
C GLY A 433 9.68 6.13 -21.16
N TYR A 434 10.53 5.34 -20.50
CA TYR A 434 11.88 5.05 -20.99
C TYR A 434 12.30 3.59 -20.86
N PHE A 435 11.74 2.80 -19.93
CA PHE A 435 11.87 1.35 -19.98
C PHE A 435 10.81 0.74 -20.89
N PRO A 436 11.17 -0.26 -21.72
CA PRO A 436 10.21 -1.00 -22.52
C PRO A 436 9.46 -2.02 -21.66
N GLY A 437 8.17 -2.19 -21.96
CA GLY A 437 7.37 -3.27 -21.35
C GLY A 437 7.81 -4.67 -21.82
N PRO A 438 7.18 -5.75 -21.30
CA PRO A 438 7.46 -7.13 -21.66
C PRO A 438 7.65 -7.41 -23.16
N THR A 439 6.80 -6.86 -24.03
CA THR A 439 6.91 -7.05 -25.49
C THR A 439 8.17 -6.40 -26.05
N GLY A 440 8.50 -5.19 -25.58
CA GLY A 440 9.73 -4.50 -25.98
C GLY A 440 11.00 -5.22 -25.50
N GLN A 441 10.98 -5.77 -24.27
CA GLN A 441 12.05 -6.61 -23.74
C GLN A 441 12.23 -7.90 -24.58
N GLY A 442 11.13 -8.57 -24.95
CA GLY A 442 11.15 -9.73 -25.83
C GLY A 442 11.71 -9.42 -27.22
N LEU A 443 11.39 -8.24 -27.77
CA LEU A 443 11.94 -7.77 -29.05
C LEU A 443 13.45 -7.53 -28.97
N ILE A 444 13.94 -6.94 -27.88
CA ILE A 444 15.39 -6.79 -27.62
C ILE A 444 16.06 -8.16 -27.55
N ALA A 445 15.50 -9.10 -26.78
CA ALA A 445 16.01 -10.46 -26.68
C ALA A 445 16.12 -11.12 -28.06
N ASN A 446 15.09 -11.00 -28.90
CA ASN A 446 15.08 -11.57 -30.24
C ASN A 446 16.11 -10.94 -31.19
N ASP A 447 16.29 -9.61 -31.16
CA ASP A 447 17.29 -8.94 -32.01
C ASP A 447 18.73 -9.37 -31.61
N ILE A 448 18.98 -9.50 -30.31
CA ILE A 448 20.25 -10.03 -29.78
C ILE A 448 20.46 -11.50 -30.18
N LEU A 449 19.46 -12.38 -30.00
CA LEU A 449 19.55 -13.79 -30.38
C LEU A 449 19.80 -13.96 -31.89
N GLN A 450 19.16 -13.14 -32.73
CA GLN A 450 19.43 -13.14 -34.17
C GLN A 450 20.86 -12.70 -34.49
N GLN A 451 21.44 -11.76 -33.73
CA GLN A 451 22.82 -11.38 -33.88
C GLN A 451 23.78 -12.50 -33.45
N ILE A 452 23.51 -13.14 -32.31
CA ILE A 452 24.28 -14.29 -31.79
C ILE A 452 24.26 -15.45 -32.79
N ASN A 453 23.08 -15.85 -33.28
CA ASN A 453 22.92 -16.92 -34.26
C ASN A 453 23.74 -16.67 -35.52
N ARG A 454 23.76 -15.43 -36.01
CA ARG A 454 24.56 -15.03 -37.18
C ARG A 454 26.06 -15.04 -36.90
N HIS A 455 26.50 -14.55 -35.73
CA HIS A 455 27.91 -14.40 -35.41
C HIS A 455 28.58 -15.73 -35.06
N TYR A 456 27.92 -16.54 -34.24
CA TYR A 456 28.45 -17.80 -33.72
C TYR A 456 28.00 -19.02 -34.51
N GLU A 457 27.25 -18.85 -35.61
CA GLU A 457 26.67 -19.96 -36.39
C GLU A 457 25.77 -20.85 -35.51
N ALA A 458 25.07 -20.24 -34.54
CA ALA A 458 24.13 -20.91 -33.65
C ALA A 458 22.71 -20.92 -34.25
N ALA A 459 21.82 -21.72 -33.66
CA ALA A 459 20.41 -21.81 -34.03
C ALA A 459 19.48 -21.79 -32.80
N TYR A 460 19.68 -20.81 -31.91
CA TYR A 460 18.76 -20.56 -30.81
C TYR A 460 17.39 -20.12 -31.34
N PRO A 461 16.28 -20.68 -30.83
CA PRO A 461 14.94 -20.20 -31.15
C PRO A 461 14.73 -18.75 -30.70
N LEU A 462 13.72 -18.10 -31.27
CA LEU A 462 13.31 -16.75 -30.87
C LEU A 462 12.09 -16.85 -29.95
N ALA A 463 11.98 -15.92 -29.01
CA ALA A 463 10.80 -15.79 -28.16
C ALA A 463 9.54 -15.47 -29.00
N ASP A 464 8.41 -16.06 -28.62
CA ASP A 464 7.12 -15.80 -29.25
C ASP A 464 6.57 -14.45 -28.79
N ILE A 465 6.82 -13.43 -29.60
CA ILE A 465 6.39 -12.05 -29.30
C ILE A 465 4.86 -11.92 -29.24
N GLY A 466 4.10 -12.75 -29.97
CA GLY A 466 2.64 -12.73 -29.88
C GLY A 466 2.16 -13.14 -28.49
N LEU A 467 2.72 -14.24 -27.97
CA LEU A 467 2.42 -14.72 -26.62
C LEU A 467 2.84 -13.74 -25.53
N VAL A 468 4.01 -13.10 -25.68
CA VAL A 468 4.47 -12.06 -24.74
C VAL A 468 3.50 -10.88 -24.75
N MET A 469 3.12 -10.39 -25.93
CA MET A 469 2.22 -9.24 -26.10
C MET A 469 0.81 -9.49 -25.53
N ASP A 470 0.31 -10.73 -25.56
CA ASP A 470 -0.98 -11.09 -24.97
C ASP A 470 -0.98 -10.99 -23.43
N ASN A 471 0.20 -11.02 -22.79
CA ASN A 471 0.38 -10.91 -21.34
C ASN A 471 1.00 -9.57 -20.91
N ASP A 472 1.24 -8.66 -21.85
CA ASP A 472 1.89 -7.38 -21.63
C ASP A 472 0.85 -6.28 -21.32
N PRO A 473 0.79 -5.75 -20.08
CA PRO A 473 -0.14 -4.67 -19.74
C PRO A 473 0.15 -3.37 -20.52
N VAL A 474 1.41 -3.11 -20.89
CA VAL A 474 1.82 -1.93 -21.65
C VAL A 474 1.22 -1.96 -23.05
N ALA A 475 1.20 -3.14 -23.67
CA ALA A 475 0.58 -3.34 -24.98
C ALA A 475 -0.95 -3.17 -24.97
N ASP A 476 -1.60 -3.21 -23.80
CA ASP A 476 -3.04 -2.93 -23.61
C ASP A 476 -3.32 -1.50 -23.11
N TYR A 477 -2.33 -0.61 -23.09
CA TYR A 477 -2.56 0.83 -22.85
C TYR A 477 -3.48 1.40 -23.93
N ARG A 478 -4.42 2.25 -23.52
CA ARG A 478 -5.38 2.90 -24.42
C ARG A 478 -5.21 4.40 -24.34
N GLN A 479 -4.92 5.01 -25.47
CA GLN A 479 -5.08 6.45 -25.63
C GLN A 479 -6.56 6.81 -25.63
N ALA A 480 -6.87 8.06 -25.30
CA ALA A 480 -8.23 8.58 -25.40
C ALA A 480 -8.81 8.35 -26.82
N GLU A 481 -10.13 8.29 -26.94
CA GLU A 481 -10.83 8.27 -28.23
C GLU A 481 -11.57 9.60 -28.46
N GLY A 482 -12.21 9.78 -29.62
CA GLY A 482 -13.02 10.97 -29.89
C GLY A 482 -12.27 12.15 -30.52
N PRO A 483 -12.91 13.34 -30.58
CA PRO A 483 -12.41 14.48 -31.33
C PRO A 483 -11.16 15.13 -30.71
N VAL A 484 -10.48 15.96 -31.48
CA VAL A 484 -9.26 16.67 -31.06
C VAL A 484 -9.60 18.14 -30.76
N LEU A 485 -9.09 18.68 -29.64
CA LEU A 485 -9.19 20.08 -29.28
C LEU A 485 -8.52 20.97 -30.33
N SER A 486 -9.29 21.95 -30.82
CA SER A 486 -8.80 23.01 -31.69
C SER A 486 -8.46 24.26 -30.88
N GLU A 487 -7.71 25.18 -31.49
CA GLU A 487 -7.37 26.48 -30.87
C GLU A 487 -8.62 27.28 -30.45
N GLU A 488 -9.67 27.26 -31.27
CA GLU A 488 -10.94 27.92 -30.98
C GLU A 488 -11.66 27.26 -29.80
N ASN A 489 -11.64 25.93 -29.71
CA ASN A 489 -12.26 25.18 -28.62
C ASN A 489 -11.52 25.40 -27.30
N LEU A 490 -10.18 25.34 -27.30
CA LEU A 490 -9.35 25.66 -26.14
C LEU A 490 -9.71 27.06 -25.61
N SER A 491 -9.72 28.06 -26.48
CA SER A 491 -10.09 29.43 -26.10
C SER A 491 -11.48 29.56 -25.48
N ARG A 492 -12.42 28.66 -25.82
CA ARG A 492 -13.77 28.62 -25.23
C ARG A 492 -13.79 27.90 -23.89
N VAL A 493 -13.10 26.77 -23.76
CA VAL A 493 -12.92 26.03 -22.49
C VAL A 493 -12.37 26.98 -21.42
N PHE A 494 -11.37 27.79 -21.76
CA PHE A 494 -10.72 28.70 -20.81
C PHE A 494 -11.46 30.02 -20.58
N LYS A 495 -12.37 30.44 -21.48
CA LYS A 495 -13.26 31.59 -21.22
C LYS A 495 -14.36 31.24 -20.21
N ALA A 496 -14.83 30.00 -20.20
CA ALA A 496 -15.84 29.52 -19.25
C ALA A 496 -15.28 29.40 -17.81
N GLY A 497 -13.98 29.10 -17.66
CA GLY A 497 -13.28 29.00 -16.37
C GLY A 497 -12.87 30.34 -15.72
N SER A 498 -13.17 31.49 -16.33
CA SER A 498 -12.77 32.83 -15.84
C SER A 498 -13.68 33.43 -14.75
N GLY A 499 -14.60 32.64 -14.18
CA GLY A 499 -15.26 32.97 -12.93
C GLY A 499 -14.25 32.90 -11.78
N ARG A 500 -13.61 34.02 -11.47
CA ARG A 500 -12.58 34.16 -10.40
C ARG A 500 -12.93 33.35 -9.12
N PRO A 501 -12.01 32.51 -8.62
CA PRO A 501 -11.89 32.28 -7.18
C PRO A 501 -11.51 33.61 -6.53
N SER A 502 -12.21 34.03 -5.48
CA SER A 502 -11.88 35.23 -4.72
C SER A 502 -10.47 35.10 -4.14
N GLU A 503 -9.60 36.06 -4.46
CA GLU A 503 -8.33 36.29 -3.77
C GLU A 503 -8.57 36.30 -2.25
N GLN A 504 -8.02 35.31 -1.55
CA GLN A 504 -7.92 35.34 -0.09
C GLN A 504 -7.04 36.53 0.30
N PRO A 505 -7.50 37.47 1.15
CA PRO A 505 -6.64 38.53 1.64
C PRO A 505 -5.61 37.94 2.60
N ALA A 506 -4.34 38.28 2.39
CA ALA A 506 -3.29 38.09 3.37
C ALA A 506 -3.72 38.72 4.72
N VAL A 507 -3.81 37.91 5.78
CA VAL A 507 -4.10 38.40 7.12
C VAL A 507 -2.85 39.07 7.67
N THR A 508 -2.80 40.40 7.58
CA THR A 508 -1.85 41.22 8.32
C THR A 508 -2.24 41.28 9.79
N ASN A 509 -1.29 40.90 10.66
CA ASN A 509 -1.33 41.08 12.11
C ASN A 509 -1.80 42.49 12.51
N ALA A 510 -2.88 42.58 13.28
CA ALA A 510 -3.27 43.83 13.93
C ALA A 510 -3.90 43.59 15.31
N GLY A 511 -3.18 44.03 16.34
CA GLY A 511 -3.76 44.79 17.45
C GLY A 511 -4.53 44.02 18.53
N THR A 512 -3.81 43.69 19.60
CA THR A 512 -4.34 43.37 20.94
C THR A 512 -5.27 44.47 21.46
N PRO A 513 -6.41 44.12 22.10
CA PRO A 513 -6.97 44.92 23.17
C PRO A 513 -6.78 44.20 24.51
N SER A 514 -5.99 44.84 25.37
CA SER A 514 -5.82 44.55 26.77
C SER A 514 -7.14 44.61 27.54
N GLY A 515 -7.38 43.65 28.44
CA GLY A 515 -8.00 43.94 29.74
C GLY A 515 -9.18 43.06 30.14
N ALA A 516 -8.90 41.95 30.82
CA ALA A 516 -9.66 41.49 31.98
C ALA A 516 -8.80 40.48 32.76
N GLU A 517 -8.48 40.81 34.02
CA GLU A 517 -7.74 39.95 34.94
C GLU A 517 -8.55 38.69 35.34
N PRO A 518 -7.87 37.56 35.61
CA PRO A 518 -8.49 36.31 36.03
C PRO A 518 -8.73 36.29 37.56
N PRO A 519 -9.75 35.57 38.07
CA PRO A 519 -9.75 35.19 39.47
C PRO A 519 -8.78 34.02 39.69
N SER A 520 -7.93 34.20 40.70
CA SER A 520 -6.87 33.33 41.15
C SER A 520 -7.34 32.01 41.78
N ASN A 521 -6.60 30.95 41.44
CA ASN A 521 -6.15 29.83 42.27
C ASN A 521 -7.18 28.90 42.93
N GLY A 522 -7.13 27.65 42.46
CA GLY A 522 -7.35 26.44 43.25
C GLY A 522 -6.58 25.29 42.62
N HIS A 523 -5.30 25.14 42.99
CA HIS A 523 -4.52 23.94 42.73
C HIS A 523 -5.17 22.76 43.47
N ASP A 524 -5.43 21.67 42.75
CA ASP A 524 -5.31 20.32 43.29
C ASP A 524 -4.85 19.39 42.16
N SER A 525 -3.55 19.10 42.20
CA SER A 525 -2.89 18.00 41.52
C SER A 525 -3.30 16.70 42.22
N ASN A 526 -4.10 15.88 41.53
CA ASN A 526 -4.26 14.41 41.66
C ASN A 526 -5.65 14.02 41.12
N GLY A 527 -5.80 14.01 39.80
CA GLY A 527 -6.95 13.42 39.13
C GLY A 527 -6.63 11.99 38.74
N VAL A 528 -6.92 11.03 39.62
CA VAL A 528 -7.15 9.64 39.21
C VAL A 528 -8.36 9.69 38.29
N VAL A 529 -8.12 9.65 36.98
CA VAL A 529 -9.16 9.33 36.01
C VAL A 529 -9.26 7.83 36.10
N HIS A 530 -10.23 7.34 36.89
CA HIS A 530 -10.83 6.05 36.62
C HIS A 530 -11.13 5.98 35.11
N LEU A 531 -11.28 4.77 34.54
CA LEU A 531 -12.15 4.56 33.37
C LEU A 531 -13.20 5.66 33.36
N GLU A 532 -13.42 6.38 32.26
CA GLU A 532 -14.62 7.22 32.23
C GLU A 532 -15.76 6.26 32.60
N GLU A 533 -16.18 6.29 33.88
CA GLU A 533 -17.54 6.04 34.27
C GLU A 533 -18.26 6.79 33.18
N HIS A 534 -19.07 6.10 32.40
CA HIS A 534 -20.12 6.73 31.63
C HIS A 534 -20.69 7.80 32.55
N LYS A 535 -20.23 9.05 32.44
CA LYS A 535 -20.98 10.18 32.93
C LYS A 535 -22.24 9.99 32.12
N PRO A 536 -23.38 9.64 32.74
CA PRO A 536 -24.57 9.42 31.97
C PRO A 536 -24.72 10.70 31.16
N ALA A 537 -24.59 10.57 29.83
CA ALA A 537 -24.84 11.69 28.96
C ALA A 537 -26.19 12.22 29.41
N LEU A 538 -26.31 13.55 29.61
CA LEU A 538 -27.61 14.10 29.94
C LEU A 538 -28.58 13.55 28.90
N PRO A 539 -29.70 12.90 29.31
CA PRO A 539 -30.58 12.23 28.36
C PRO A 539 -30.88 13.16 27.20
N LEU A 540 -30.71 12.65 25.98
CA LEU A 540 -30.87 13.45 24.77
C LEU A 540 -32.31 13.91 24.67
N LYS A 541 -32.51 15.18 24.33
CA LYS A 541 -33.85 15.75 24.18
C LYS A 541 -34.13 16.01 22.71
N LEU A 542 -35.12 15.31 22.18
CA LEU A 542 -35.60 15.54 20.83
C LEU A 542 -36.14 16.98 20.67
N PRO A 543 -35.97 17.59 19.48
CA PRO A 543 -36.53 18.90 19.19
C PRO A 543 -38.06 18.87 19.24
N ALA A 544 -38.68 19.96 19.69
CA ALA A 544 -40.14 20.03 19.87
C ALA A 544 -40.95 19.82 18.58
N SER A 545 -40.37 20.13 17.42
CA SER A 545 -40.97 19.93 16.09
C SER A 545 -40.81 18.51 15.55
N MET A 546 -40.02 17.64 16.20
CA MET A 546 -39.55 16.35 15.67
C MET A 546 -38.84 16.44 14.31
N GLU A 547 -38.53 17.65 13.85
CA GLU A 547 -37.81 17.92 12.61
C GLU A 547 -36.92 19.14 12.82
N GLN A 548 -35.67 19.04 12.37
CA GLN A 548 -34.70 20.13 12.42
C GLN A 548 -33.91 20.20 11.12
N VAL A 549 -33.48 21.41 10.76
CA VAL A 549 -32.59 21.66 9.62
C VAL A 549 -31.42 22.47 10.13
N LEU A 550 -30.21 21.93 10.00
CA LEU A 550 -28.99 22.51 10.53
C LEU A 550 -27.98 22.75 9.41
N PRO A 551 -27.22 23.86 9.45
CA PRO A 551 -26.11 24.07 8.53
C PRO A 551 -24.99 23.09 8.84
N MET A 552 -24.35 22.55 7.80
CA MET A 552 -23.14 21.75 7.96
C MET A 552 -21.95 22.63 8.31
N ASN A 553 -21.08 22.15 9.19
CA ASN A 553 -19.81 22.80 9.43
C ASN A 553 -18.85 22.43 8.30
N LYS A 554 -18.48 23.41 7.48
CA LYS A 554 -17.61 23.20 6.32
C LYS A 554 -16.22 22.68 6.70
N GLU A 555 -15.63 23.21 7.77
CA GLU A 555 -14.27 22.86 8.20
C GLU A 555 -14.18 21.45 8.78
N ALA A 556 -15.29 20.92 9.32
CA ALA A 556 -15.36 19.56 9.82
C ALA A 556 -15.82 18.57 8.74
N SER A 557 -16.80 18.94 7.91
CA SER A 557 -17.48 18.00 7.01
C SER A 557 -16.74 17.80 5.69
N TYR A 558 -16.51 16.55 5.29
CA TYR A 558 -15.88 16.19 4.03
C TYR A 558 -16.39 14.84 3.51
N TYR A 559 -16.22 14.60 2.21
CA TYR A 559 -16.24 13.24 1.66
C TYR A 559 -14.98 13.03 0.83
N GLY A 560 -14.62 11.77 0.62
CA GLY A 560 -13.47 11.43 -0.17
C GLY A 560 -13.48 10.00 -0.66
N ASP A 561 -12.39 9.64 -1.32
CA ASP A 561 -12.08 8.27 -1.71
C ASP A 561 -10.57 8.06 -1.62
N ALA A 562 -10.17 6.85 -1.23
CA ALA A 562 -8.81 6.38 -1.35
C ALA A 562 -8.80 5.22 -2.34
N ILE A 563 -8.33 5.49 -3.56
CA ILE A 563 -8.35 4.50 -4.63
C ILE A 563 -7.01 3.78 -4.69
N ARG A 564 -7.03 2.46 -4.50
CA ARG A 564 -5.85 1.60 -4.69
C ARG A 564 -5.80 1.16 -6.15
N GLY A 565 -4.91 1.76 -6.94
CA GLY A 565 -4.64 1.33 -8.33
C GLY A 565 -3.74 0.10 -8.34
N VAL A 566 -4.23 -1.03 -8.85
CA VAL A 566 -3.51 -2.32 -8.79
C VAL A 566 -3.74 -3.06 -10.10
N ASP A 567 -2.68 -3.53 -10.74
CA ASP A 567 -2.79 -4.42 -11.90
C ASP A 567 -2.42 -5.86 -11.55
N CYS A 568 -3.36 -6.55 -10.91
CA CYS A 568 -3.16 -7.92 -10.48
C CYS A 568 -3.31 -8.91 -11.64
N ARG A 569 -2.33 -9.81 -11.80
CA ARG A 569 -2.35 -10.87 -12.83
C ARG A 569 -3.09 -12.13 -12.37
N ASP A 570 -3.09 -12.41 -11.08
CA ASP A 570 -3.87 -13.50 -10.50
C ASP A 570 -5.35 -13.11 -10.45
N VAL A 571 -6.21 -13.93 -11.04
CA VAL A 571 -7.64 -13.62 -11.17
C VAL A 571 -8.34 -13.67 -9.82
N ASP A 572 -7.96 -14.58 -8.92
CA ASP A 572 -8.60 -14.75 -7.62
C ASP A 572 -8.23 -13.57 -6.70
N GLU A 573 -6.99 -13.11 -6.76
CA GLU A 573 -6.56 -11.90 -6.05
C GLU A 573 -7.14 -10.61 -6.67
N ALA A 574 -7.25 -10.54 -8.01
CA ALA A 574 -7.79 -9.37 -8.71
C ALA A 574 -9.25 -9.11 -8.35
N ILE A 575 -10.05 -10.16 -8.15
CA ILE A 575 -11.47 -10.03 -7.75
C ILE A 575 -11.61 -9.18 -6.48
N TRP A 576 -10.73 -9.39 -5.51
CA TRP A 576 -10.76 -8.65 -4.25
C TRP A 576 -9.78 -7.49 -4.22
N GLY A 577 -8.99 -7.29 -5.26
CA GLY A 577 -7.93 -6.29 -5.33
C GLY A 577 -6.75 -6.54 -4.38
N SER A 578 -6.58 -7.77 -3.90
CA SER A 578 -5.52 -8.13 -2.94
C SER A 578 -4.18 -8.45 -3.60
N GLY A 579 -4.01 -8.05 -4.87
CA GLY A 579 -2.76 -8.18 -5.61
C GLY A 579 -1.67 -7.28 -5.06
N ARG A 580 -0.43 -7.72 -5.22
CA ARG A 580 0.77 -7.04 -4.70
C ARG A 580 1.23 -5.85 -5.54
N GLU A 581 1.00 -5.89 -6.85
CA GLU A 581 1.41 -4.88 -7.84
C GLU A 581 0.64 -3.57 -7.71
N GLN A 582 1.16 -2.67 -6.87
CA GLN A 582 0.58 -1.34 -6.66
C GLN A 582 1.11 -0.35 -7.68
N LEU A 583 0.19 0.36 -8.33
CA LEU A 583 0.50 1.48 -9.22
C LEU A 583 0.72 2.77 -8.41
N PHE A 584 1.52 3.68 -8.96
CA PHE A 584 1.67 5.06 -8.48
C PHE A 584 2.28 5.24 -7.08
N GLY A 585 2.91 4.18 -6.56
CA GLY A 585 3.64 4.20 -5.28
C GLY A 585 2.78 4.42 -4.04
N GLY A 586 1.46 4.30 -4.13
CA GLY A 586 0.52 4.53 -3.01
C GLY A 586 -0.94 4.60 -3.46
N LEU A 587 -1.80 5.09 -2.57
CA LEU A 587 -3.23 5.33 -2.85
C LEU A 587 -3.41 6.65 -3.61
N ALA A 588 -4.41 6.73 -4.49
CA ALA A 588 -4.86 8.01 -5.02
C ALA A 588 -5.91 8.60 -4.06
N LEU A 589 -5.54 9.64 -3.31
CA LEU A 589 -6.36 10.26 -2.28
C LEU A 589 -7.06 11.53 -2.81
N LEU A 590 -8.33 11.69 -2.45
CA LEU A 590 -9.12 12.91 -2.67
C LEU A 590 -10.10 13.09 -1.52
N ASP A 591 -10.03 14.23 -0.83
CA ASP A 591 -11.05 14.66 0.13
C ASP A 591 -11.61 16.01 -0.32
N SER A 592 -12.87 16.29 -0.04
CA SER A 592 -13.53 17.53 -0.44
C SER A 592 -14.45 18.03 0.67
N HIS A 593 -14.17 19.23 1.17
CA HIS A 593 -14.95 19.84 2.24
C HIS A 593 -16.34 20.25 1.77
N LEU A 594 -17.35 19.83 2.53
CA LEU A 594 -18.75 19.92 2.16
C LEU A 594 -19.46 21.09 2.82
N SER A 595 -20.30 21.78 2.05
CA SER A 595 -21.21 22.82 2.51
C SER A 595 -22.65 22.49 2.13
N GLY A 596 -23.59 22.88 2.97
CA GLY A 596 -25.02 22.66 2.75
C GLY A 596 -25.77 22.56 4.06
N HIS A 597 -26.90 21.88 4.04
CA HIS A 597 -27.74 21.67 5.22
C HIS A 597 -28.06 20.20 5.36
N ILE A 598 -28.22 19.77 6.61
CA ILE A 598 -28.73 18.46 6.97
C ILE A 598 -30.12 18.64 7.58
N ARG A 599 -31.09 17.88 7.08
CA ARG A 599 -32.43 17.78 7.64
C ARG A 599 -32.53 16.45 8.38
N ILE A 600 -33.03 16.49 9.60
CA ILE A 600 -33.25 15.30 10.42
C ILE A 600 -34.71 15.28 10.84
N ARG A 601 -35.38 14.15 10.62
CA ARG A 601 -36.73 13.88 11.10
C ARG A 601 -36.70 12.75 12.10
N PHE A 602 -37.30 12.97 13.26
CA PHE A 602 -37.43 11.99 14.32
C PHE A 602 -38.85 11.43 14.38
N SER A 603 -38.96 10.16 14.70
CA SER A 603 -40.23 9.53 15.05
C SER A 603 -40.52 9.70 16.55
N GLU A 604 -41.76 9.46 16.96
CA GLU A 604 -42.07 9.42 18.40
C GLU A 604 -41.28 8.27 19.07
N PRO A 605 -40.62 8.53 20.21
CA PRO A 605 -39.79 7.52 20.85
C PRO A 605 -40.63 6.40 21.48
N VAL A 606 -40.15 5.16 21.36
CA VAL A 606 -40.72 3.97 22.00
C VAL A 606 -39.62 3.30 22.83
N ASN A 607 -39.84 3.16 24.14
CA ASN A 607 -38.82 2.68 25.09
C ASN A 607 -37.50 3.44 24.96
N ASP A 608 -37.59 4.77 24.91
CA ASP A 608 -36.46 5.70 24.76
C ASP A 608 -35.69 5.57 23.43
N ILE A 609 -36.16 4.75 22.48
CA ILE A 609 -35.58 4.65 21.13
C ILE A 609 -36.42 5.46 20.14
N SER A 610 -35.78 6.39 19.43
CA SER A 610 -36.37 7.19 18.36
C SER A 610 -35.71 6.85 17.02
N HIS A 611 -36.52 6.40 16.06
CA HIS A 611 -36.06 6.31 14.67
C HIS A 611 -35.83 7.72 14.10
N PHE A 612 -34.80 7.89 13.27
CA PHE A 612 -34.53 9.15 12.57
C PHE A 612 -34.18 8.94 11.10
N GLU A 613 -34.58 9.90 10.26
CA GLU A 613 -34.25 9.97 8.83
C GLU A 613 -33.39 11.21 8.57
N VAL A 614 -32.42 11.09 7.65
CA VAL A 614 -31.51 12.15 7.24
C VAL A 614 -31.65 12.46 5.75
N SER A 615 -31.72 13.74 5.40
CA SER A 615 -31.66 14.20 4.00
C SER A 615 -30.90 15.52 3.85
N HIS A 616 -30.44 15.81 2.63
CA HIS A 616 -29.64 16.97 2.26
C HIS A 616 -30.34 17.88 1.23
N ASP A 617 -31.63 17.65 0.96
CA ASP A 617 -32.50 18.43 0.08
C ASP A 617 -31.88 18.69 -1.33
N GLU A 618 -31.26 19.85 -1.55
CA GLU A 618 -30.60 20.21 -2.82
C GLU A 618 -29.24 19.49 -3.05
N GLY A 619 -28.75 18.79 -2.03
CA GLY A 619 -27.44 18.15 -1.99
C GLY A 619 -26.37 19.02 -1.33
N LEU A 620 -25.23 18.41 -1.05
CA LEU A 620 -24.04 19.06 -0.52
C LEU A 620 -23.07 19.41 -1.66
N VAL A 621 -22.43 20.57 -1.53
CA VAL A 621 -21.44 21.06 -2.49
C VAL A 621 -20.05 20.97 -1.86
N GLY A 622 -19.12 20.36 -2.58
CA GLY A 622 -17.74 20.17 -2.17
C GLY A 622 -16.78 21.16 -2.84
N ASP A 623 -15.63 21.37 -2.21
CA ASP A 623 -14.51 22.12 -2.79
C ASP A 623 -13.84 21.32 -3.92
N ASP A 624 -13.44 21.99 -5.00
CA ASP A 624 -12.66 21.39 -6.09
C ASP A 624 -11.20 21.13 -5.64
N GLY A 625 -10.59 20.09 -6.19
CA GLY A 625 -9.15 19.87 -6.03
C GLY A 625 -8.61 18.73 -6.86
N MET A 626 -7.59 18.04 -6.35
CA MET A 626 -6.82 17.06 -7.10
C MET A 626 -6.83 15.71 -6.39
N MET A 627 -7.26 14.67 -7.09
CA MET A 627 -7.00 13.30 -6.68
C MET A 627 -5.55 12.97 -7.02
N ARG A 628 -4.77 12.53 -6.04
CA ARG A 628 -3.32 12.37 -6.22
C ARG A 628 -2.74 11.16 -5.51
N ALA A 629 -1.77 10.52 -6.17
CA ALA A 629 -0.93 9.49 -5.57
C ALA A 629 0.51 9.98 -5.38
N PRO A 630 1.32 9.33 -4.52
CA PRO A 630 2.67 9.77 -4.19
C PRO A 630 3.58 9.93 -5.41
N GLN A 631 3.45 9.06 -6.41
CA GLN A 631 4.20 9.12 -7.66
C GLN A 631 3.28 9.21 -8.88
N PHE A 632 3.69 9.99 -9.87
CA PHE A 632 3.14 10.07 -11.22
C PHE A 632 1.66 10.52 -11.36
N PHE A 633 0.70 9.85 -10.70
CA PHE A 633 -0.73 10.05 -10.93
C PHE A 633 -1.28 11.31 -10.28
N LYS A 634 -2.08 12.02 -11.08
CA LYS A 634 -2.98 13.08 -10.63
C LYS A 634 -4.17 13.22 -11.58
N LEU A 635 -5.33 13.57 -11.04
CA LEU A 635 -6.56 13.80 -11.80
C LEU A 635 -7.45 14.84 -11.09
N PRO A 636 -7.92 15.89 -11.78
CA PRO A 636 -8.77 16.89 -11.14
C PRO A 636 -10.11 16.28 -10.70
N GLY A 637 -10.46 16.49 -9.43
CA GLY A 637 -11.80 16.27 -8.89
C GLY A 637 -12.52 17.60 -8.82
N CYS A 638 -13.25 17.95 -9.88
CA CYS A 638 -14.03 19.17 -10.00
C CYS A 638 -15.54 18.86 -9.88
N HIS A 639 -16.31 19.87 -9.51
CA HIS A 639 -17.75 19.79 -9.28
C HIS A 639 -18.14 18.75 -8.24
N ASN A 640 -17.35 18.68 -7.16
CA ASN A 640 -17.58 17.80 -6.03
C ASN A 640 -18.98 18.03 -5.45
N SER A 641 -19.75 16.96 -5.33
CA SER A 641 -21.06 17.01 -4.71
C SER A 641 -21.49 15.66 -4.16
N VAL A 642 -22.31 15.71 -3.10
CA VAL A 642 -22.96 14.56 -2.49
C VAL A 642 -24.46 14.78 -2.53
N LYS A 643 -25.20 13.80 -3.04
CA LYS A 643 -26.66 13.84 -3.09
C LYS A 643 -27.25 12.58 -2.48
N ASP A 644 -28.45 12.71 -1.90
CA ASP A 644 -29.23 11.56 -1.49
C ASP A 644 -29.69 10.76 -2.73
N ASP A 645 -29.85 9.46 -2.57
CA ASP A 645 -30.53 8.66 -3.57
C ASP A 645 -32.04 8.95 -3.56
N PRO A 646 -32.72 9.11 -4.71
CA PRO A 646 -34.14 9.45 -4.74
C PRO A 646 -35.06 8.31 -4.28
N ASP A 647 -34.59 7.06 -4.29
CA ASP A 647 -35.40 5.87 -3.98
C ASP A 647 -35.07 5.25 -2.61
N LEU A 648 -34.01 5.71 -1.94
CA LEU A 648 -33.55 5.22 -0.64
C LEU A 648 -33.42 6.37 0.38
N ILE A 649 -33.65 6.07 1.65
CA ILE A 649 -33.59 7.06 2.74
C ILE A 649 -32.50 6.65 3.72
N SER A 650 -31.59 7.56 4.02
CA SER A 650 -30.59 7.37 5.07
C SER A 650 -31.24 7.49 6.44
N SER A 651 -31.04 6.53 7.34
CA SER A 651 -31.75 6.47 8.62
C SER A 651 -31.01 5.67 9.68
N GLY A 652 -31.46 5.78 10.93
CA GLY A 652 -30.95 5.00 12.06
C GLY A 652 -31.87 5.10 13.28
N ASP A 653 -31.49 4.41 14.36
CA ASP A 653 -32.26 4.37 15.61
C ASP A 653 -31.43 4.92 16.76
N LEU A 654 -31.90 6.01 17.38
CA LEU A 654 -31.24 6.70 18.49
C LEU A 654 -31.85 6.30 19.83
N ASN A 655 -31.04 5.77 20.74
CA ASN A 655 -31.41 5.61 22.15
C ASN A 655 -31.19 6.94 22.89
N LEU A 656 -32.26 7.53 23.42
CA LEU A 656 -32.26 8.82 24.09
C LEU A 656 -31.65 8.78 25.50
N GLU A 657 -31.61 7.60 26.13
CA GLU A 657 -31.00 7.40 27.45
C GLU A 657 -29.48 7.25 27.33
N THR A 658 -29.01 6.39 26.42
CA THR A 658 -27.58 6.08 26.27
C THR A 658 -26.87 6.98 25.27
N GLY A 659 -27.60 7.58 24.33
CA GLY A 659 -27.05 8.29 23.18
C GLY A 659 -26.58 7.37 22.04
N GLU A 660 -26.70 6.04 22.21
CA GLU A 660 -26.26 5.07 21.21
C GLU A 660 -27.12 5.15 19.94
N VAL A 661 -26.47 5.17 18.78
CA VAL A 661 -27.14 5.00 17.48
C VAL A 661 -26.89 3.59 16.97
N THR A 662 -27.97 2.91 16.59
CA THR A 662 -27.93 1.57 15.96
C THR A 662 -28.62 1.59 14.60
N ASN A 663 -28.42 0.54 13.80
CA ASN A 663 -29.03 0.37 12.47
C ASN A 663 -28.82 1.57 11.54
N MET A 664 -27.65 2.21 11.62
CA MET A 664 -27.32 3.35 10.78
C MET A 664 -27.05 2.88 9.34
N GLU A 665 -27.84 3.36 8.40
CA GLU A 665 -27.69 3.10 6.96
C GLU A 665 -27.69 4.43 6.20
N MET A 666 -26.78 4.57 5.23
CA MET A 666 -26.69 5.78 4.41
C MET A 666 -26.51 5.46 2.95
N PHE A 667 -27.12 6.27 2.09
CA PHE A 667 -27.12 6.08 0.65
C PHE A 667 -26.81 7.40 -0.06
N PHE A 668 -25.62 7.48 -0.65
CA PHE A 668 -25.13 8.70 -1.27
C PHE A 668 -24.71 8.49 -2.73
N ARG A 669 -24.94 9.52 -3.54
CA ARG A 669 -24.40 9.65 -4.89
C ARG A 669 -23.29 10.69 -4.87
N PHE A 670 -22.05 10.22 -4.95
CA PHE A 670 -20.87 11.07 -5.09
C PHE A 670 -20.68 11.43 -6.56
N MET A 671 -20.40 12.70 -6.82
CA MET A 671 -20.17 13.21 -8.17
C MET A 671 -18.96 14.13 -8.18
N ASN A 672 -18.00 13.80 -9.04
CA ASN A 672 -16.90 14.68 -9.45
C ASN A 672 -16.29 14.17 -10.77
N THR A 673 -15.41 14.98 -11.37
CA THR A 673 -14.76 14.63 -12.65
C THR A 673 -13.79 13.44 -12.59
N ALA A 674 -13.17 13.16 -11.43
CA ALA A 674 -12.26 12.03 -11.27
C ALA A 674 -13.02 10.69 -11.24
N LEU A 675 -14.10 10.60 -10.45
CA LEU A 675 -15.00 9.45 -10.43
C LEU A 675 -15.70 9.25 -11.78
N LEU A 676 -16.07 10.35 -12.46
CA LEU A 676 -16.60 10.28 -13.82
C LEU A 676 -15.59 9.62 -14.78
N ALA A 677 -14.31 9.96 -14.70
CA ALA A 677 -13.29 9.36 -15.55
C ALA A 677 -13.19 7.84 -15.33
N LEU A 678 -13.24 7.39 -14.07
CA LEU A 678 -13.25 5.97 -13.73
C LEU A 678 -14.47 5.25 -14.32
N VAL A 679 -15.67 5.83 -14.18
CA VAL A 679 -16.90 5.30 -14.77
C VAL A 679 -16.83 5.26 -16.30
N ARG A 680 -16.25 6.29 -16.94
CA ARG A 680 -16.14 6.39 -18.42
C ARG A 680 -15.21 5.32 -18.99
N CYS A 681 -14.12 5.01 -18.30
CA CYS A 681 -13.21 3.92 -18.70
C CYS A 681 -13.80 2.53 -18.49
N ASN A 682 -14.87 2.42 -17.70
CA ASN A 682 -15.50 1.15 -17.31
C ASN A 682 -17.02 1.22 -17.60
N PRO A 683 -17.46 1.11 -18.87
CA PRO A 683 -18.83 1.45 -19.30
C PRO A 683 -19.94 0.58 -18.69
N LYS A 684 -19.59 -0.54 -18.04
CA LYS A 684 -20.53 -1.41 -17.31
C LYS A 684 -20.57 -1.12 -15.81
N PHE A 685 -20.10 0.05 -15.38
CA PHE A 685 -20.21 0.50 -14.00
C PHE A 685 -21.68 0.51 -13.55
N PRO A 686 -22.01 -0.06 -12.39
CA PRO A 686 -23.39 -0.08 -11.92
C PRO A 686 -23.85 1.33 -11.53
N ASP A 687 -25.07 1.68 -11.92
CA ASP A 687 -25.73 2.93 -11.50
C ASP A 687 -26.49 2.69 -10.17
N VAL A 688 -25.72 2.61 -9.09
CA VAL A 688 -26.22 2.42 -7.72
C VAL A 688 -25.57 3.44 -6.78
N PRO A 689 -26.25 3.89 -5.72
CA PRO A 689 -25.63 4.75 -4.73
C PRO A 689 -24.54 4.00 -3.97
N ILE A 690 -23.57 4.76 -3.46
CA ILE A 690 -22.62 4.26 -2.48
C ILE A 690 -23.38 4.12 -1.16
N SER A 691 -23.31 2.92 -0.60
CA SER A 691 -24.03 2.56 0.62
C SER A 691 -23.03 2.41 1.77
N PHE A 692 -23.39 2.92 2.94
CA PHE A 692 -22.62 2.77 4.16
C PHE A 692 -23.46 2.02 5.20
N PRO A 693 -22.97 0.92 5.79
CA PRO A 693 -21.60 0.35 5.67
C PRO A 693 -21.31 -0.36 4.33
N GLY A 694 -22.34 -0.60 3.51
CA GLY A 694 -22.20 -1.36 2.27
C GLY A 694 -21.96 -2.85 2.53
N LYS A 695 -21.23 -3.54 1.64
CA LYS A 695 -20.91 -4.97 1.81
C LYS A 695 -19.83 -5.20 2.88
N TYR A 696 -18.87 -4.28 2.96
CA TYR A 696 -17.75 -4.30 3.89
C TYR A 696 -17.41 -2.85 4.21
N GLY A 697 -17.55 -2.44 5.47
CA GLY A 697 -17.40 -1.04 5.88
C GLY A 697 -18.11 -0.76 7.20
N SER A 698 -18.25 0.52 7.54
CA SER A 698 -18.85 0.95 8.79
C SER A 698 -19.71 2.20 8.59
N ALA A 699 -20.80 2.31 9.37
CA ALA A 699 -21.65 3.49 9.43
C ALA A 699 -21.93 3.82 10.90
N HIS A 700 -21.69 5.07 11.28
CA HIS A 700 -21.84 5.53 12.65
C HIS A 700 -22.46 6.93 12.66
N ALA A 701 -23.27 7.21 13.66
CA ALA A 701 -23.74 8.55 13.96
C ALA A 701 -23.79 8.78 15.47
N SER A 702 -23.67 10.04 15.88
CA SER A 702 -23.82 10.46 17.26
C SER A 702 -24.56 11.79 17.34
N PHE A 703 -25.24 12.02 18.47
CA PHE A 703 -26.00 13.23 18.73
C PHE A 703 -25.57 13.90 20.03
N ASP A 704 -25.51 15.22 20.02
CA ASP A 704 -25.21 16.04 21.20
C ASP A 704 -26.33 17.05 21.46
N ASN A 705 -26.67 17.30 22.73
CA ASN A 705 -27.63 18.34 23.10
C ASN A 705 -27.11 19.74 22.76
N ARG A 706 -27.93 20.56 22.09
CA ARG A 706 -27.64 21.98 21.85
C ARG A 706 -28.35 22.92 22.81
N PRO A 707 -27.78 24.12 23.09
CA PRO A 707 -28.45 25.13 23.91
C PRO A 707 -29.80 25.63 23.36
N ASP A 708 -30.01 25.53 22.04
CA ASP A 708 -31.24 25.95 21.36
C ASP A 708 -32.36 24.88 21.40
N GLY A 709 -32.10 23.71 22.00
CA GLY A 709 -33.04 22.60 22.10
C GLY A 709 -33.09 21.69 20.87
N ASN A 710 -32.24 21.93 19.87
CA ASN A 710 -31.98 20.98 18.79
C ASN A 710 -30.87 19.99 19.21
N LEU A 711 -30.56 19.04 18.33
CA LEU A 711 -29.45 18.11 18.51
C LEU A 711 -28.37 18.36 17.44
N ASP A 712 -27.11 18.52 17.86
CA ASP A 712 -25.98 18.42 16.93
C ASP A 712 -25.86 16.97 16.47
N ILE A 713 -25.41 16.76 15.23
CA ILE A 713 -25.20 15.43 14.66
C ILE A 713 -23.78 15.33 14.11
N THR A 714 -23.17 14.18 14.32
CA THR A 714 -21.94 13.76 13.64
C THR A 714 -22.18 12.41 12.99
N ILE A 715 -21.75 12.25 11.75
CA ILE A 715 -21.92 11.05 10.93
C ILE A 715 -20.57 10.65 10.37
N PHE A 716 -20.25 9.36 10.42
CA PHE A 716 -19.08 8.76 9.78
C PHE A 716 -19.50 7.54 8.96
N GLY A 717 -19.01 7.44 7.72
CA GLY A 717 -19.17 6.28 6.87
C GLY A 717 -17.89 5.92 6.13
N THR A 718 -17.55 4.64 6.08
CA THR A 718 -16.54 4.05 5.16
C THR A 718 -17.14 2.82 4.49
N THR A 719 -16.74 2.54 3.26
CA THR A 719 -17.08 1.29 2.59
C THR A 719 -15.97 0.87 1.64
N PHE A 720 -15.90 -0.43 1.37
CA PHE A 720 -14.94 -1.03 0.47
C PHE A 720 -15.61 -1.57 -0.78
N ILE A 721 -15.08 -1.15 -1.93
CA ILE A 721 -15.62 -1.55 -3.24
C ILE A 721 -14.48 -2.14 -4.09
N PRO A 722 -14.35 -3.48 -4.14
CA PRO A 722 -13.40 -4.14 -5.02
C PRO A 722 -13.97 -4.18 -6.46
N LEU A 723 -13.37 -3.42 -7.38
CA LEU A 723 -13.91 -3.31 -8.74
C LEU A 723 -13.78 -4.60 -9.55
N GLY A 724 -12.76 -5.43 -9.28
CA GLY A 724 -12.62 -6.74 -9.92
C GLY A 724 -13.81 -7.67 -9.66
N PHE A 725 -14.47 -7.52 -8.51
CA PHE A 725 -15.73 -8.20 -8.18
C PHE A 725 -16.95 -7.42 -8.69
N ALA A 726 -16.94 -6.10 -8.57
CA ALA A 726 -18.10 -5.26 -8.87
C ALA A 726 -18.38 -5.12 -10.38
N LEU A 727 -17.36 -5.29 -11.23
CA LEU A 727 -17.46 -5.10 -12.68
C LEU A 727 -17.33 -6.43 -13.44
N PRO A 728 -18.10 -6.62 -14.52
CA PRO A 728 -18.04 -7.86 -15.32
C PRO A 728 -16.89 -7.88 -16.34
N ASP A 729 -16.26 -6.73 -16.62
CA ASP A 729 -15.11 -6.62 -17.53
C ASP A 729 -13.85 -6.28 -16.71
N PRO A 730 -12.63 -6.65 -17.18
CA PRO A 730 -11.39 -6.25 -16.54
C PRO A 730 -11.31 -4.74 -16.34
N VAL A 731 -10.99 -4.35 -15.11
CA VAL A 731 -11.00 -2.96 -14.66
C VAL A 731 -9.89 -2.16 -15.35
N ARG A 732 -10.22 -0.92 -15.72
CA ARG A 732 -9.27 0.05 -16.28
C ARG A 732 -9.17 1.30 -15.42
N PHE A 733 -7.95 1.81 -15.26
CA PHE A 733 -7.68 3.03 -14.52
C PHE A 733 -7.55 4.24 -15.47
N PRO A 734 -8.24 5.36 -15.22
CA PRO A 734 -8.17 6.53 -16.07
C PRO A 734 -6.85 7.29 -15.90
N LEU A 735 -6.34 7.87 -16.98
CA LEU A 735 -5.27 8.87 -16.98
C LEU A 735 -5.86 10.25 -17.37
N PRO A 736 -5.22 11.38 -16.99
CA PRO A 736 -5.76 12.73 -17.23
C PRO A 736 -5.66 13.18 -18.70
N PHE A 737 -5.66 12.26 -19.66
CA PHE A 737 -5.68 12.58 -21.09
C PHE A 737 -7.07 12.29 -21.63
N ALA A 738 -7.81 13.34 -21.96
CA ALA A 738 -9.19 13.22 -22.39
C ALA A 738 -9.45 14.00 -23.66
N SER A 739 -10.37 13.49 -24.47
CA SER A 739 -10.95 14.25 -25.58
C SER A 739 -11.93 15.32 -25.06
N PRO A 740 -12.38 16.27 -25.92
CA PRO A 740 -13.44 17.21 -25.55
C PRO A 740 -14.76 16.54 -25.12
N THR A 741 -14.98 15.28 -25.48
CA THR A 741 -16.16 14.49 -25.09
C THR A 741 -15.96 13.71 -23.80
N LEU A 742 -14.82 13.90 -23.12
CA LEU A 742 -14.44 13.20 -21.89
C LEU A 742 -14.33 11.68 -22.08
N ASP A 743 -13.80 11.27 -23.23
CA ASP A 743 -13.27 9.91 -23.41
C ASP A 743 -11.81 9.92 -22.95
N PHE A 744 -11.51 9.15 -21.92
CA PHE A 744 -10.22 9.17 -21.24
C PHE A 744 -9.28 8.08 -21.77
N ALA A 745 -7.99 8.39 -21.79
CA ALA A 745 -6.95 7.37 -21.85
C ALA A 745 -7.00 6.51 -20.58
N SER A 746 -6.60 5.25 -20.70
CA SER A 746 -6.63 4.32 -19.58
C SER A 746 -5.62 3.19 -19.70
N ILE A 747 -5.28 2.62 -18.55
CA ILE A 747 -4.38 1.48 -18.40
C ILE A 747 -5.10 0.30 -17.72
N PRO A 748 -4.64 -0.95 -17.90
CA PRO A 748 -5.08 -2.08 -17.09
C PRO A 748 -4.87 -1.80 -15.60
N ALA A 749 -5.87 -2.12 -14.78
CA ALA A 749 -5.76 -2.09 -13.32
C ALA A 749 -6.77 -3.06 -12.71
N ARG A 750 -6.60 -4.35 -13.06
CA ARG A 750 -7.58 -5.42 -12.80
C ARG A 750 -7.99 -5.57 -11.33
N GLY A 751 -7.14 -5.16 -10.40
CA GLY A 751 -7.35 -5.26 -8.96
C GLY A 751 -7.73 -3.94 -8.28
N THR A 752 -8.18 -2.92 -9.02
CA THR A 752 -8.51 -1.62 -8.39
C THR A 752 -9.58 -1.73 -7.31
N GLN A 753 -9.36 -1.03 -6.20
CA GLN A 753 -10.26 -0.93 -5.06
C GLN A 753 -10.59 0.55 -4.78
N LEU A 754 -11.82 0.81 -4.34
CA LEU A 754 -12.22 2.11 -3.80
C LEU A 754 -12.48 1.98 -2.30
N HIS A 755 -12.19 3.05 -1.58
CA HIS A 755 -12.51 3.23 -0.17
C HIS A 755 -13.25 4.57 0.01
N PRO A 756 -14.50 4.68 -0.51
CA PRO A 756 -15.28 5.89 -0.33
C PRO A 756 -15.54 6.11 1.16
N HIS A 757 -15.42 7.35 1.59
CA HIS A 757 -15.65 7.73 2.97
C HIS A 757 -16.32 9.09 3.06
N ILE A 758 -17.06 9.30 4.14
CA ILE A 758 -17.76 10.54 4.40
C ILE A 758 -17.80 10.82 5.90
N PHE A 759 -17.56 12.08 6.25
CA PHE A 759 -17.71 12.58 7.59
C PHE A 759 -18.51 13.89 7.55
N LEU A 760 -19.66 13.92 8.23
CA LEU A 760 -20.53 15.09 8.29
C LEU A 760 -20.67 15.51 9.75
N SER A 761 -20.54 16.80 10.03
CA SER A 761 -20.77 17.32 11.38
C SER A 761 -21.38 18.72 11.36
N THR A 762 -22.33 18.97 12.25
CA THR A 762 -22.82 20.31 12.55
C THR A 762 -21.92 21.06 13.54
N LYS A 763 -20.95 20.37 14.15
CA LYS A 763 -20.01 20.91 15.13
C LYS A 763 -18.73 21.40 14.44
N PRO A 764 -18.06 22.44 14.98
CA PRO A 764 -16.73 22.80 14.52
C PRO A 764 -15.71 21.71 14.86
N PRO A 765 -14.57 21.64 14.14
CA PRO A 765 -13.45 20.80 14.51
C PRO A 765 -13.02 21.07 15.96
N GLU A 766 -12.54 20.03 16.64
CA GLU A 766 -12.09 20.17 18.01
C GLU A 766 -10.82 21.05 18.08
N PRO A 767 -10.72 21.93 19.09
CA PRO A 767 -9.56 22.79 19.25
C PRO A 767 -8.31 21.97 19.57
N ILE A 768 -7.14 22.61 19.41
CA ILE A 768 -5.88 22.05 19.87
C ILE A 768 -5.95 21.81 21.39
N PRO A 769 -5.56 20.63 21.90
CA PRO A 769 -5.54 20.39 23.33
C PRO A 769 -4.50 21.28 24.03
N GLU A 770 -4.75 21.66 25.27
CA GLU A 770 -3.80 22.46 26.06
C GLU A 770 -2.45 21.72 26.22
N GLY A 771 -1.35 22.46 26.04
CA GLY A 771 0.01 21.92 26.20
C GLY A 771 0.54 21.09 25.03
N ILE A 772 -0.25 20.90 23.97
CA ILE A 772 0.15 20.21 22.74
C ILE A 772 0.66 21.22 21.72
N THR A 773 1.72 20.87 21.00
CA THR A 773 2.20 21.61 19.82
C THR A 773 1.86 20.80 18.58
N ALA A 774 1.08 21.35 17.66
CA ALA A 774 0.70 20.66 16.42
C ALA A 774 1.94 20.36 15.55
N ALA A 775 1.93 19.21 14.89
CA ALA A 775 2.98 18.85 13.93
C ALA A 775 2.84 19.61 12.61
N ASP A 776 3.97 19.80 11.92
CA ASP A 776 3.97 20.21 10.52
C ASP A 776 3.47 19.03 9.68
N ILE A 777 2.28 19.19 9.09
CA ILE A 777 1.66 18.16 8.26
C ILE A 777 2.13 18.34 6.81
N PRO A 778 2.86 17.36 6.23
CA PRO A 778 3.28 17.43 4.83
C PRO A 778 2.12 17.11 3.89
N THR A 779 2.33 17.32 2.58
CA THR A 779 1.34 17.02 1.53
C THR A 779 1.96 16.14 0.45
N ASN A 780 1.20 15.16 -0.05
CA ASN A 780 1.60 14.24 -1.11
C ASN A 780 2.96 13.55 -0.86
N THR A 781 3.13 13.03 0.35
CA THR A 781 4.34 12.33 0.81
C THR A 781 3.97 11.05 1.54
N ILE A 782 4.88 10.08 1.57
CA ILE A 782 4.83 8.96 2.50
C ILE A 782 5.87 9.20 3.59
N GLN A 783 5.47 9.09 4.86
CA GLN A 783 6.39 9.10 5.99
C GLN A 783 6.23 7.84 6.83
N GLU A 784 7.32 7.42 7.44
CA GLU A 784 7.35 6.23 8.27
C GLU A 784 7.71 6.58 9.71
N PHE A 785 6.98 5.99 10.64
CA PHE A 785 7.12 6.16 12.07
C PHE A 785 7.48 4.81 12.69
N THR A 786 8.44 4.80 13.61
CA THR A 786 8.75 3.58 14.38
C THR A 786 7.84 3.52 15.60
N ALA A 787 7.09 2.41 15.76
CA ALA A 787 6.25 2.21 16.93
C ALA A 787 7.10 2.20 18.19
N PHE A 788 6.76 3.06 19.16
CA PHE A 788 7.37 3.02 20.48
C PHE A 788 6.66 1.96 21.31
N SER A 789 7.28 0.78 21.37
CA SER A 789 6.67 -0.46 21.85
C SER A 789 6.26 -0.41 23.32
N ARG A 790 6.76 0.54 24.12
CA ARG A 790 6.26 0.74 25.49
C ARG A 790 4.80 1.23 25.50
N HIS A 791 4.40 2.04 24.51
CA HIS A 791 3.11 2.75 24.40
C HIS A 791 2.27 2.27 23.20
N THR A 792 2.66 1.15 22.59
CA THR A 792 1.96 0.59 21.43
C THR A 792 1.54 -0.84 21.77
N SER A 793 0.24 -1.07 21.93
CA SER A 793 -0.28 -2.33 22.47
C SER A 793 -1.65 -2.69 21.91
N PHE A 794 -1.89 -4.00 21.84
CA PHE A 794 -3.23 -4.58 21.78
C PHE A 794 -3.58 -5.19 23.13
N GLY A 795 -4.84 -5.09 23.54
CA GLY A 795 -5.35 -5.76 24.72
C GLY A 795 -6.88 -5.74 24.80
N ASP A 796 -7.41 -6.28 25.89
CA ASP A 796 -8.84 -6.39 26.16
C ASP A 796 -9.07 -6.39 27.68
N GLU A 797 -10.06 -5.63 28.13
CA GLU A 797 -10.62 -5.70 29.49
C GLU A 797 -11.85 -6.63 29.48
N PHE A 798 -11.66 -7.83 30.03
CA PHE A 798 -12.66 -8.89 30.03
C PHE A 798 -13.64 -8.73 31.20
N GLY A 799 -14.82 -8.19 30.93
CA GLY A 799 -15.97 -8.15 31.83
C GLY A 799 -16.85 -9.40 31.72
N LEU A 800 -16.26 -10.60 31.77
CA LEU A 800 -16.98 -11.87 31.55
C LEU A 800 -17.61 -12.40 32.85
N ASN A 801 -18.94 -12.48 32.88
CA ASN A 801 -19.69 -12.99 34.04
C ASN A 801 -19.73 -14.53 34.03
N MET A 802 -18.66 -15.17 34.52
CA MET A 802 -18.52 -16.63 34.59
C MET A 802 -17.97 -17.07 35.95
N GLU A 803 -18.63 -18.04 36.61
CA GLU A 803 -18.21 -18.51 37.95
C GLU A 803 -16.81 -19.14 37.91
N GLU A 804 -16.50 -19.83 36.81
CA GLU A 804 -15.25 -20.54 36.54
C GLU A 804 -14.06 -19.59 36.39
N LEU A 805 -14.28 -18.37 35.89
CA LEU A 805 -13.24 -17.33 35.78
C LEU A 805 -13.11 -16.53 37.08
N GLY A 806 -14.23 -16.28 37.77
CA GLY A 806 -14.26 -15.71 39.12
C GLY A 806 -14.10 -14.19 39.19
N GLY A 807 -14.20 -13.47 38.06
CA GLY A 807 -14.18 -12.02 38.00
C GLY A 807 -13.59 -11.50 36.69
N GLU A 808 -13.26 -10.21 36.66
CA GLU A 808 -12.67 -9.51 35.52
C GLU A 808 -11.18 -9.82 35.35
N ALA A 809 -10.65 -9.59 34.15
CA ALA A 809 -9.22 -9.64 33.86
C ALA A 809 -8.84 -8.71 32.72
N THR A 810 -7.60 -8.24 32.69
CA THR A 810 -7.06 -7.46 31.57
C THR A 810 -5.95 -8.24 30.88
N GLY A 811 -6.12 -8.51 29.59
CA GLY A 811 -5.08 -9.04 28.71
C GLY A 811 -4.41 -7.90 27.94
N ARG A 812 -3.08 -7.90 27.81
CA ARG A 812 -2.36 -6.88 27.03
C ARG A 812 -0.98 -7.37 26.60
N SER A 813 -0.69 -7.18 25.32
CA SER A 813 0.64 -7.37 24.72
C SER A 813 1.17 -6.09 24.11
N GLN A 814 2.46 -5.83 24.32
CA GLN A 814 3.16 -4.71 23.70
C GLN A 814 3.63 -5.12 22.30
N LEU A 815 3.56 -4.19 21.36
CA LEU A 815 3.76 -4.44 19.94
C LEU A 815 4.97 -3.69 19.38
N MET A 816 5.69 -4.33 18.47
CA MET A 816 6.80 -3.78 17.70
C MET A 816 6.43 -3.68 16.22
N GLY A 817 6.93 -2.64 15.55
CA GLY A 817 6.78 -2.50 14.10
C GLY A 817 6.92 -1.05 13.67
N ARG A 818 6.33 -0.76 12.52
CA ARG A 818 6.34 0.57 11.89
C ARG A 818 4.93 0.98 11.53
N VAL A 819 4.68 2.29 11.52
CA VAL A 819 3.44 2.91 11.07
C VAL A 819 3.80 3.77 9.88
N GLU A 820 3.24 3.49 8.72
CA GLU A 820 3.35 4.34 7.55
C GLU A 820 2.14 5.25 7.48
N VAL A 821 2.39 6.52 7.16
CA VAL A 821 1.36 7.51 6.89
C VAL A 821 1.59 8.07 5.51
N GLN A 822 0.64 7.82 4.62
CA GLN A 822 0.53 8.51 3.35
C GLN A 822 -0.29 9.78 3.55
N PHE A 823 0.28 10.94 3.18
CA PHE A 823 -0.39 12.23 3.18
C PHE A 823 -0.84 12.59 1.77
N GLY A 824 -2.09 13.01 1.61
CA GLY A 824 -2.67 13.50 0.37
C GLY A 824 -2.41 14.99 0.13
N GLU A 825 -3.21 15.59 -0.76
CA GLU A 825 -3.19 17.03 -1.00
C GLU A 825 -3.97 17.78 0.10
N ARG A 826 -3.70 19.09 0.24
CA ARG A 826 -4.38 19.94 1.21
C ARG A 826 -5.74 20.41 0.68
N PHE A 827 -6.78 20.26 1.49
CA PHE A 827 -8.13 20.77 1.25
C PHE A 827 -8.56 21.64 2.42
N GLY A 828 -8.68 22.96 2.20
CA GLY A 828 -8.94 23.90 3.29
C GLY A 828 -7.84 23.83 4.37
N ASP A 829 -8.24 23.53 5.60
CA ASP A 829 -7.34 23.33 6.74
C ASP A 829 -7.11 21.86 7.08
N SER A 830 -7.38 20.95 6.14
CA SER A 830 -7.10 19.54 6.32
C SER A 830 -6.21 18.94 5.22
N VAL A 831 -5.56 17.84 5.56
CA VAL A 831 -4.83 16.97 4.63
C VAL A 831 -5.38 15.57 4.83
N SER A 832 -5.75 14.90 3.74
CA SER A 832 -6.19 13.51 3.80
C SER A 832 -5.01 12.60 4.11
N ILE A 833 -5.25 11.53 4.87
CA ILE A 833 -4.23 10.55 5.24
C ILE A 833 -4.76 9.14 5.07
N ALA A 834 -3.83 8.23 4.78
CA ALA A 834 -4.03 6.80 4.94
C ALA A 834 -2.93 6.25 5.86
N VAL A 835 -3.29 5.35 6.77
CA VAL A 835 -2.38 4.78 7.75
C VAL A 835 -2.36 3.26 7.63
N CYS A 836 -1.16 2.68 7.54
CA CYS A 836 -0.94 1.24 7.59
C CYS A 836 0.19 0.91 8.56
N CYS A 837 0.18 -0.31 9.10
CA CYS A 837 1.17 -0.84 10.00
C CYS A 837 1.94 -1.98 9.34
N HIS A 838 3.23 -2.03 9.65
CA HIS A 838 4.15 -3.01 9.10
C HIS A 838 4.93 -3.71 10.20
N ALA A 839 5.48 -4.86 9.85
CA ALA A 839 6.50 -5.52 10.64
C ALA A 839 7.73 -4.62 10.93
N PRO A 840 8.53 -4.96 11.95
CA PRO A 840 9.80 -4.29 12.22
C PRO A 840 10.67 -4.14 10.95
N GLY A 841 11.32 -2.97 10.80
CA GLY A 841 12.16 -2.71 9.62
C GLY A 841 13.32 -3.70 9.51
N GLY A 842 13.65 -4.12 8.29
CA GLY A 842 14.69 -5.11 8.00
C GLY A 842 14.39 -6.53 8.49
N MET A 843 13.18 -6.81 8.97
CA MET A 843 12.78 -8.17 9.33
C MET A 843 12.38 -8.94 8.07
N LEU A 844 13.33 -9.68 7.50
CA LEU A 844 13.08 -10.57 6.36
C LEU A 844 12.84 -11.98 6.89
N TYR A 845 11.56 -12.36 7.01
CA TYR A 845 11.14 -13.65 7.54
C TYR A 845 9.93 -14.17 6.75
N ALA A 846 9.69 -15.49 6.83
CA ALA A 846 8.55 -16.17 6.21
C ALA A 846 7.21 -15.49 6.60
N PRO A 847 6.15 -15.63 5.77
CA PRO A 847 4.93 -14.84 5.89
C PRO A 847 4.31 -14.89 7.30
N ASN A 848 4.02 -13.71 7.82
CA ASN A 848 3.19 -13.48 8.99
C ASN A 848 1.88 -12.77 8.51
N PRO A 849 0.68 -13.27 8.84
CA PRO A 849 0.41 -14.43 9.67
C PRO A 849 0.82 -15.75 9.01
N PRO A 850 1.27 -16.75 9.81
CA PRO A 850 1.38 -18.12 9.31
C PRO A 850 0.00 -18.63 8.86
N PRO A 851 -0.05 -19.65 7.99
CA PRO A 851 -1.31 -20.30 7.61
C PRO A 851 -2.14 -20.67 8.85
N SER A 852 -3.37 -20.17 8.88
CA SER A 852 -4.31 -20.25 10.01
C SER A 852 -5.74 -20.31 9.49
N THR A 853 -6.69 -20.69 10.35
CA THR A 853 -8.13 -20.62 10.06
C THR A 853 -8.55 -19.22 9.63
N LEU A 854 -7.95 -18.19 10.22
CA LEU A 854 -8.16 -16.80 9.86
C LEU A 854 -7.71 -16.49 8.43
N SER A 855 -6.49 -16.89 8.04
CA SER A 855 -6.00 -16.66 6.68
C SER A 855 -6.71 -17.50 5.62
N GLU A 856 -7.17 -18.71 5.96
CA GLU A 856 -7.93 -19.57 5.04
C GLU A 856 -9.35 -19.06 4.80
N ALA A 857 -9.97 -18.41 5.80
CA ALA A 857 -11.31 -17.84 5.70
C ALA A 857 -11.31 -16.44 5.06
N PHE A 858 -10.18 -15.73 5.07
CA PHE A 858 -10.12 -14.37 4.55
C PHE A 858 -10.22 -14.37 3.01
N PRO A 859 -11.09 -13.55 2.42
CA PRO A 859 -11.35 -13.57 0.97
C PRO A 859 -10.18 -13.10 0.10
N GLY A 860 -9.23 -12.34 0.65
CA GLY A 860 -8.06 -11.84 -0.05
C GLY A 860 -6.74 -12.29 0.58
N ARG A 861 -5.66 -11.59 0.22
CA ARG A 861 -4.34 -11.78 0.83
C ARG A 861 -4.20 -10.94 2.11
N LEU A 862 -3.68 -11.53 3.17
CA LEU A 862 -3.25 -10.82 4.38
C LEU A 862 -1.74 -10.48 4.28
N TYR A 863 -1.30 -9.47 5.02
CA TYR A 863 0.11 -9.08 5.11
C TYR A 863 0.55 -8.85 6.56
N SER A 864 1.87 -8.82 6.79
CA SER A 864 2.45 -8.70 8.13
C SER A 864 2.22 -7.31 8.74
N GLY A 865 1.62 -7.27 9.93
CA GLY A 865 1.46 -6.06 10.73
C GLY A 865 2.42 -5.97 11.92
N LEU A 866 1.95 -5.38 13.02
CA LEU A 866 2.76 -5.26 14.24
C LEU A 866 2.91 -6.61 14.94
N CYS A 867 4.13 -6.91 15.41
CA CYS A 867 4.47 -8.15 16.10
C CYS A 867 4.41 -7.96 17.62
N GLY A 868 3.79 -8.90 18.34
CA GLY A 868 3.60 -8.84 19.78
C GLY A 868 4.48 -9.81 20.57
N HIS A 869 4.35 -9.74 21.88
CA HIS A 869 5.00 -10.65 22.82
C HIS A 869 4.01 -11.64 23.41
N ASN A 870 4.50 -12.80 23.80
CA ASN A 870 3.72 -13.74 24.59
C ASN A 870 3.44 -13.14 25.97
N GLU A 871 2.25 -13.38 26.48
CA GLU A 871 1.79 -12.81 27.74
C GLU A 871 0.88 -13.79 28.48
N PHE A 872 0.44 -13.41 29.68
CA PHE A 872 -0.57 -14.18 30.42
C PHE A 872 -1.82 -13.33 30.66
N LEU A 873 -2.98 -13.90 30.35
CA LEU A 873 -4.28 -13.40 30.82
C LEU A 873 -4.62 -14.12 32.13
N ARG A 874 -4.83 -13.36 33.20
CA ARG A 874 -5.03 -13.90 34.55
C ARG A 874 -6.36 -13.46 35.12
N PHE A 875 -7.33 -14.36 35.09
CA PHE A 875 -8.55 -14.26 35.86
C PHE A 875 -8.31 -14.73 37.32
N PRO A 876 -9.19 -14.37 38.27
CA PRO A 876 -9.05 -14.81 39.67
C PRO A 876 -8.95 -16.33 39.86
N LYS A 877 -9.61 -17.13 39.00
CA LYS A 877 -9.63 -18.61 39.08
C LYS A 877 -9.01 -19.32 37.86
N ALA A 878 -8.62 -18.60 36.82
CA ALA A 878 -8.09 -19.18 35.58
C ALA A 878 -6.91 -18.37 35.03
N THR A 879 -5.99 -19.03 34.31
CA THR A 879 -4.88 -18.36 33.64
C THR A 879 -4.71 -18.95 32.25
N TYR A 880 -4.52 -18.07 31.28
CA TYR A 880 -4.28 -18.39 29.88
C TYR A 880 -2.88 -17.91 29.50
N ALA A 881 -2.14 -18.74 28.78
CA ALA A 881 -1.00 -18.26 28.02
C ALA A 881 -1.54 -17.64 26.73
N LEU A 882 -1.01 -16.47 26.38
CA LEU A 882 -1.24 -15.80 25.10
C LEU A 882 0.03 -15.96 24.29
N THR A 883 -0.01 -16.71 23.21
CA THR A 883 1.15 -16.98 22.36
C THR A 883 0.90 -16.60 20.90
N THR A 884 2.00 -16.30 20.18
CA THR A 884 1.96 -15.92 18.76
C THR A 884 1.14 -14.65 18.53
N VAL A 885 1.40 -13.63 19.36
CA VAL A 885 0.63 -12.39 19.33
C VAL A 885 1.05 -11.52 18.16
N TYR A 886 0.10 -11.11 17.32
CA TYR A 886 0.30 -10.11 16.27
C TYR A 886 -0.98 -9.33 16.00
N CYS A 887 -0.85 -8.14 15.41
CA CYS A 887 -1.99 -7.34 14.96
C CYS A 887 -1.78 -6.93 13.51
N LEU A 888 -2.66 -7.40 12.63
CA LEU A 888 -2.67 -7.09 11.20
C LEU A 888 -3.65 -5.95 10.94
N ASP A 889 -3.34 -5.15 9.93
CA ASP A 889 -4.36 -4.31 9.31
C ASP A 889 -5.32 -5.15 8.49
N ASP A 890 -6.54 -4.67 8.38
CA ASP A 890 -7.52 -5.19 7.44
C ASP A 890 -7.26 -4.61 6.04
N PRO A 891 -6.80 -5.41 5.07
CA PRO A 891 -6.52 -4.91 3.71
C PRO A 891 -7.79 -4.50 2.95
N MET A 892 -8.98 -4.87 3.43
CA MET A 892 -10.25 -4.49 2.81
C MET A 892 -10.82 -3.19 3.38
N ASP A 893 -10.33 -2.66 4.50
CA ASP A 893 -10.76 -1.35 5.01
C ASP A 893 -9.54 -0.53 5.43
N VAL A 894 -8.96 0.13 4.43
CA VAL A 894 -7.81 1.01 4.64
C VAL A 894 -8.20 2.12 5.61
N ALA A 895 -7.40 2.31 6.66
CA ALA A 895 -7.64 3.35 7.66
C ALA A 895 -7.36 4.74 7.07
N VAL A 896 -8.43 5.46 6.71
CA VAL A 896 -8.39 6.78 6.08
C VAL A 896 -9.04 7.85 6.94
N GLY A 897 -8.59 9.10 6.81
CA GLY A 897 -9.20 10.25 7.46
C GLY A 897 -8.54 11.56 7.06
N ALA A 898 -9.00 12.68 7.62
CA ALA A 898 -8.46 14.01 7.37
C ALA A 898 -7.86 14.62 8.64
N VAL A 899 -6.57 14.99 8.60
CA VAL A 899 -5.89 15.69 9.70
C VAL A 899 -6.03 17.20 9.54
N ASN A 900 -6.43 17.89 10.60
CA ASN A 900 -6.45 19.35 10.65
C ASN A 900 -5.02 19.88 10.85
N VAL A 901 -4.53 20.69 9.91
CA VAL A 901 -3.14 21.17 9.90
C VAL A 901 -2.84 22.15 11.04
N ASN A 902 -3.86 22.77 11.63
CA ASN A 902 -3.69 23.75 12.71
C ASN A 902 -3.65 23.10 14.09
N THR A 903 -4.26 21.92 14.26
CA THR A 903 -4.36 21.23 15.55
C THR A 903 -3.59 19.91 15.58
N GLY A 904 -3.24 19.36 14.42
CA GLY A 904 -2.66 18.03 14.27
C GLY A 904 -3.64 16.88 14.51
N ARG A 905 -4.90 17.17 14.87
CA ARG A 905 -5.92 16.15 15.16
C ARG A 905 -6.66 15.76 13.91
N LEU A 906 -7.07 14.50 13.84
CA LEU A 906 -8.03 14.09 12.82
C LEU A 906 -9.40 14.73 13.11
N LEU A 907 -10.10 15.11 12.03
CA LEU A 907 -11.42 15.74 12.09
C LEU A 907 -12.49 14.80 12.64
N ALA A 908 -12.30 13.49 12.46
CA ALA A 908 -13.18 12.44 12.93
C ALA A 908 -12.41 11.47 13.85
N ASP A 909 -13.14 10.75 14.71
CA ASP A 909 -12.58 9.58 15.36
C ASP A 909 -12.11 8.58 14.30
N PHE A 910 -10.84 8.23 14.39
CA PHE A 910 -10.15 7.40 13.43
C PHE A 910 -10.61 5.95 13.58
N LEU A 911 -11.21 5.42 12.52
CA LEU A 911 -11.54 4.01 12.43
C LEU A 911 -10.32 3.27 11.88
N ARG A 912 -9.88 2.25 12.61
CA ARG A 912 -8.88 1.30 12.12
C ARG A 912 -9.38 -0.11 12.37
N ARG A 913 -9.59 -0.86 11.30
CA ARG A 913 -9.93 -2.27 11.39
C ARG A 913 -8.67 -3.11 11.59
N GLY A 914 -8.71 -4.02 12.55
CA GLY A 914 -7.57 -4.84 12.92
C GLY A 914 -7.92 -6.31 13.11
N MET A 915 -7.03 -7.19 12.67
CA MET A 915 -7.13 -8.64 12.89
C MET A 915 -6.05 -9.07 13.87
N VAL A 916 -6.47 -9.65 14.99
CA VAL A 916 -5.55 -10.07 16.05
C VAL A 916 -5.29 -11.56 15.94
N GLY A 917 -4.01 -11.90 15.86
CA GLY A 917 -3.55 -13.27 16.03
C GLY A 917 -3.16 -13.53 17.46
N GLN A 918 -3.77 -14.52 18.09
CA GLN A 918 -3.29 -15.16 19.31
C GLN A 918 -3.99 -16.52 19.48
N ASP A 919 -3.34 -17.46 20.15
CA ASP A 919 -3.89 -18.79 20.45
C ASP A 919 -5.29 -18.76 21.11
N LEU A 920 -5.52 -17.90 22.11
CA LEU A 920 -6.82 -17.78 22.78
C LEU A 920 -7.94 -17.34 21.82
N PHE A 921 -7.65 -16.42 20.90
CA PHE A 921 -8.62 -15.93 19.93
C PHE A 921 -8.92 -17.00 18.88
N MET A 922 -7.90 -17.71 18.40
CA MET A 922 -8.09 -18.84 17.48
C MET A 922 -8.93 -19.95 18.14
N ALA A 923 -8.69 -20.24 19.42
CA ALA A 923 -9.51 -21.19 20.19
C ALA A 923 -10.96 -20.70 20.35
N LEU A 924 -11.19 -19.40 20.54
CA LEU A 924 -12.53 -18.82 20.61
C LEU A 924 -13.31 -19.05 19.31
N LEU A 925 -12.69 -18.85 18.15
CA LEU A 925 -13.32 -19.10 16.85
C LEU A 925 -13.71 -20.57 16.64
N GLU A 926 -12.97 -21.51 17.25
CA GLU A 926 -13.27 -22.94 17.18
C GLU A 926 -14.32 -23.39 18.20
N VAL A 927 -14.23 -22.91 19.45
CA VAL A 927 -15.12 -23.30 20.56
C VAL A 927 -16.49 -22.64 20.45
N GLU A 928 -16.54 -21.41 19.93
CA GLU A 928 -17.76 -20.64 19.74
C GLU A 928 -17.89 -20.21 18.27
N PRO A 929 -18.44 -21.07 17.40
CA PRO A 929 -18.61 -20.77 15.97
C PRO A 929 -19.54 -19.58 15.67
N ARG A 930 -20.30 -19.09 16.67
CA ARG A 930 -21.12 -17.87 16.55
C ARG A 930 -20.31 -16.59 16.73
N THR A 931 -19.04 -16.69 17.12
CA THR A 931 -18.12 -15.54 17.20
C THR A 931 -18.01 -14.89 15.82
N PRO A 932 -18.21 -13.56 15.70
CA PRO A 932 -18.01 -12.87 14.43
C PRO A 932 -16.61 -13.11 13.86
N GLN A 933 -16.54 -13.40 12.56
CA GLN A 933 -15.28 -13.64 11.85
C GLN A 933 -14.75 -12.36 11.15
N GLU A 934 -15.31 -11.20 11.48
CA GLU A 934 -14.90 -9.91 10.95
C GLU A 934 -13.76 -9.31 11.79
N SER A 935 -13.04 -8.37 11.20
CA SER A 935 -12.01 -7.60 11.89
C SER A 935 -12.61 -6.64 12.91
N PHE A 936 -11.86 -6.35 13.98
CA PHE A 936 -12.28 -5.45 15.06
C PHE A 936 -12.28 -4.00 14.58
N GLU A 937 -13.39 -3.29 14.81
CA GLU A 937 -13.57 -1.88 14.43
C GLU A 937 -13.06 -0.91 15.52
N PHE A 938 -11.75 -0.84 15.73
CA PHE A 938 -11.20 0.09 16.72
C PHE A 938 -11.47 1.54 16.29
N ARG A 939 -12.10 2.31 17.16
CA ARG A 939 -12.41 3.72 16.92
C ARG A 939 -11.90 4.60 18.05
N GLY A 940 -11.38 5.78 17.71
CA GLY A 940 -11.05 6.80 18.69
C GLY A 940 -10.12 7.88 18.14
N PRO A 941 -9.64 8.79 19.01
CA PRO A 941 -8.89 9.96 18.57
C PRO A 941 -7.51 9.57 18.02
N ALA A 942 -7.09 10.30 16.99
CA ALA A 942 -5.73 10.28 16.47
C ALA A 942 -5.16 11.71 16.35
N LEU A 943 -3.85 11.85 16.59
CA LEU A 943 -3.16 13.13 16.68
C LEU A 943 -1.71 13.02 16.16
N PHE A 944 -1.28 14.06 15.44
CA PHE A 944 0.11 14.37 15.15
C PHE A 944 0.56 15.56 16.00
N GLU A 945 1.58 15.36 16.82
CA GLU A 945 2.13 16.41 17.67
C GLU A 945 3.65 16.49 17.57
N LYS A 946 4.22 17.64 17.96
CA LYS A 946 5.65 17.80 18.18
C LYS A 946 5.96 17.49 19.64
N ASP A 947 7.00 16.71 19.84
CA ASP A 947 7.62 16.58 21.15
C ASP A 947 8.37 17.87 21.55
N ALA A 948 8.94 17.88 22.75
CA ALA A 948 9.70 19.03 23.26
C ALA A 948 10.94 19.41 22.42
N ARG A 949 11.31 18.62 21.42
CA ARG A 949 12.45 18.83 20.52
C ARG A 949 12.04 19.05 19.06
N GLY A 950 10.75 19.02 18.74
CA GLY A 950 10.27 19.16 17.37
C GLY A 950 10.23 17.85 16.57
N GLN A 951 10.45 16.69 17.20
CA GLN A 951 10.17 15.38 16.58
C GLN A 951 8.65 15.20 16.46
N THR A 952 8.17 14.80 15.29
CA THR A 952 6.75 14.48 15.10
C THR A 952 6.42 13.12 15.72
N ILE A 953 5.30 13.05 16.44
CA ILE A 953 4.74 11.84 17.05
C ILE A 953 3.35 11.61 16.46
N PHE A 954 3.06 10.38 16.05
CA PHE A 954 1.70 9.92 15.76
C PHE A 954 1.14 9.14 16.97
N ARG A 955 -0.05 9.51 17.42
CA ARG A 955 -0.76 8.84 18.52
C ARG A 955 -2.16 8.44 18.07
N TYR A 956 -2.57 7.25 18.48
CA TYR A 956 -3.91 6.73 18.23
C TYR A 956 -4.39 5.92 19.44
N LYS A 957 -5.64 6.16 19.84
CA LYS A 957 -6.30 5.48 20.94
C LYS A 957 -7.60 4.84 20.45
N GLY A 958 -7.49 3.66 19.84
CA GLY A 958 -8.62 2.87 19.41
C GLY A 958 -9.20 2.02 20.53
N ILE A 959 -10.52 2.01 20.65
CA ILE A 959 -11.29 1.14 21.54
C ILE A 959 -12.50 0.58 20.81
N VAL A 960 -13.00 -0.57 21.27
CA VAL A 960 -14.30 -1.11 20.87
C VAL A 960 -14.90 -1.81 22.09
N THR A 961 -16.21 -1.65 22.29
CA THR A 961 -16.96 -2.38 23.32
C THR A 961 -17.84 -3.40 22.62
N ILE A 962 -17.70 -4.67 22.99
CA ILE A 962 -18.42 -5.79 22.39
C ILE A 962 -19.25 -6.45 23.49
N LEU A 963 -20.56 -6.45 23.31
CA LEU A 963 -21.46 -7.21 24.16
C LEU A 963 -21.22 -8.71 23.93
N TYR A 964 -20.97 -9.45 24.99
CA TYR A 964 -20.76 -10.89 24.95
C TYR A 964 -22.05 -11.61 25.39
N PRO A 965 -22.83 -12.19 24.46
CA PRO A 965 -24.18 -12.62 24.79
C PRO A 965 -24.23 -13.76 25.80
N GLU A 966 -25.27 -13.77 26.63
CA GLU A 966 -25.51 -14.87 27.58
C GLU A 966 -25.56 -16.22 26.84
N GLY A 967 -24.86 -17.22 27.38
CA GLY A 967 -24.74 -18.56 26.82
C GLY A 967 -23.73 -18.70 25.67
N PHE A 968 -23.01 -17.65 25.29
CA PHE A 968 -21.84 -17.80 24.41
C PHE A 968 -20.68 -18.45 25.17
N LEU A 969 -19.91 -19.28 24.49
CA LEU A 969 -18.81 -20.03 25.10
C LEU A 969 -17.51 -19.23 25.01
N PHE A 970 -16.82 -19.06 26.14
CA PHE A 970 -15.44 -18.57 26.16
C PHE A 970 -14.48 -19.74 26.42
N PRO A 971 -13.35 -19.86 25.71
CA PRO A 971 -12.45 -21.00 25.86
C PRO A 971 -12.04 -21.24 27.31
N ALA A 972 -12.07 -22.50 27.75
CA ALA A 972 -11.43 -22.92 28.99
C ALA A 972 -9.89 -22.90 28.82
N PRO A 973 -9.10 -22.98 29.92
CA PRO A 973 -7.64 -22.98 29.82
C PRO A 973 -7.01 -24.13 29.01
N ASP A 974 -7.79 -25.15 28.65
CA ASP A 974 -7.37 -26.22 27.73
C ASP A 974 -7.45 -25.83 26.25
N LEU A 975 -8.01 -24.65 25.94
CA LEU A 975 -8.26 -24.09 24.61
C LEU A 975 -9.13 -24.97 23.70
N LYS A 976 -9.90 -25.90 24.27
CA LYS A 976 -10.71 -26.88 23.53
C LYS A 976 -12.14 -26.99 24.02
N SER A 977 -12.36 -26.76 25.31
CA SER A 977 -13.69 -26.66 25.90
C SER A 977 -14.04 -25.19 26.17
N GLY A 978 -15.28 -24.91 26.58
CA GLY A 978 -15.74 -23.54 26.82
C GLY A 978 -16.64 -23.39 28.05
N PHE A 979 -16.58 -22.21 28.67
CA PHE A 979 -17.46 -21.77 29.76
C PHE A 979 -18.55 -20.87 29.20
N ALA A 980 -19.78 -21.05 29.67
CA ALA A 980 -20.92 -20.25 29.21
C ALA A 980 -20.93 -18.88 29.91
N ALA A 981 -21.05 -17.81 29.12
CA ALA A 981 -21.19 -16.45 29.63
C ALA A 981 -22.53 -16.25 30.34
N GLY A 982 -22.50 -15.58 31.49
CA GLY A 982 -23.68 -15.03 32.13
C GLY A 982 -24.15 -13.72 31.48
N PRO A 983 -25.30 -13.18 31.94
CA PRO A 983 -25.82 -11.89 31.46
C PRO A 983 -24.83 -10.76 31.71
N ASP A 984 -24.96 -9.66 30.97
CA ASP A 984 -24.14 -8.43 31.10
C ASP A 984 -22.63 -8.65 30.89
N SER A 985 -22.23 -9.75 30.25
CA SER A 985 -20.82 -9.98 29.91
C SER A 985 -20.39 -9.05 28.78
N ILE A 986 -19.21 -8.45 28.90
CA ILE A 986 -18.63 -7.54 27.90
C ILE A 986 -17.16 -7.84 27.64
N LEU A 987 -16.71 -7.46 26.46
CA LEU A 987 -15.31 -7.35 26.09
C LEU A 987 -15.04 -5.89 25.71
N ASP A 988 -13.92 -5.34 26.17
CA ASP A 988 -13.47 -4.01 25.80
C ASP A 988 -12.07 -4.05 25.13
N PRO A 989 -11.96 -4.59 23.90
CA PRO A 989 -10.71 -4.57 23.16
C PRO A 989 -10.21 -3.15 22.90
N PHE A 990 -8.90 -2.98 23.00
CA PHE A 990 -8.22 -1.74 22.68
C PHE A 990 -7.00 -1.95 21.80
N TYR A 991 -6.76 -0.96 20.95
CA TYR A 991 -5.60 -0.93 20.08
C TYR A 991 -4.97 0.47 20.07
N TRP A 992 -3.81 0.56 20.69
CA TRP A 992 -3.14 1.81 21.03
C TRP A 992 -1.81 1.91 20.30
N ILE A 993 -1.51 3.07 19.75
CA ILE A 993 -0.28 3.35 19.02
C ILE A 993 0.30 4.67 19.50
N GLN A 994 1.60 4.65 19.79
CA GLN A 994 2.44 5.85 19.81
C GLN A 994 3.66 5.55 18.93
N ALA A 995 3.81 6.27 17.83
CA ALA A 995 4.88 6.06 16.88
C ALA A 995 5.70 7.34 16.68
N MET A 996 7.02 7.19 16.65
CA MET A 996 7.97 8.30 16.56
C MET A 996 8.41 8.47 15.11
N HIS A 997 8.28 9.67 14.56
CA HIS A 997 8.74 9.96 13.20
C HIS A 997 10.23 9.68 13.11
N HIS A 998 10.64 8.99 12.07
CA HIS A 998 12.06 8.84 11.77
C HIS A 998 12.61 10.20 11.35
N THR A 999 13.61 10.72 12.06
CA THR A 999 14.33 11.90 11.60
C THR A 999 15.43 11.44 10.66
N ASP A 1000 15.46 11.98 9.44
CA ASP A 1000 16.56 11.82 8.47
C ASP A 1000 17.84 12.56 8.93
N ASP A 1001 18.19 12.41 10.20
CA ASP A 1001 19.38 13.03 10.76
C ASP A 1001 20.59 12.24 10.25
N ASP A 1002 21.36 12.86 9.34
CA ASP A 1002 22.60 12.33 8.76
C ASP A 1002 23.74 12.19 9.80
N GLY A 1003 23.44 12.37 11.08
CA GLY A 1003 24.37 12.19 12.18
C GLY A 1003 24.80 10.73 12.38
N GLU A 1004 26.08 10.55 12.71
CA GLU A 1004 26.61 9.28 13.19
C GLU A 1004 26.22 9.08 14.67
N PHE A 1005 25.45 8.02 14.94
CA PHE A 1005 24.97 7.70 16.28
C PHE A 1005 25.40 6.30 16.69
N VAL A 1006 25.98 6.20 17.89
CA VAL A 1006 26.29 4.92 18.52
C VAL A 1006 25.59 4.84 19.87
N LYS A 1007 24.84 3.76 20.11
CA LYS A 1007 24.25 3.46 21.42
C LYS A 1007 24.72 2.10 21.90
N LYS A 1008 25.23 2.08 23.13
CA LYS A 1008 25.75 0.86 23.78
C LYS A 1008 25.25 0.69 25.20
N GLY A 1009 25.14 -0.55 25.63
CA GLY A 1009 24.69 -0.88 26.97
C GLY A 1009 24.62 -2.38 27.21
N GLY A 1010 24.16 -2.73 28.40
CA GLY A 1010 23.92 -4.12 28.76
C GLY A 1010 23.26 -4.22 30.12
N LYS A 1011 22.49 -5.28 30.30
CA LYS A 1011 21.83 -5.62 31.57
C LYS A 1011 21.83 -7.13 31.74
N ALA A 1012 21.90 -7.59 32.98
CA ALA A 1012 21.92 -9.01 33.29
C ALA A 1012 20.83 -9.36 34.29
N ASN A 1013 20.31 -10.59 34.19
CA ASN A 1013 19.31 -11.16 35.10
C ASN A 1013 18.06 -10.27 35.25
N ILE A 1014 17.55 -9.76 34.12
CA ILE A 1014 16.27 -9.06 34.06
C ILE A 1014 15.15 -10.10 34.04
N GLN A 1015 14.06 -9.84 34.75
CA GLN A 1015 12.84 -10.63 34.65
C GLN A 1015 11.91 -10.01 33.60
N ALA A 1016 11.47 -10.80 32.62
CA ALA A 1016 10.50 -10.43 31.60
C ALA A 1016 9.07 -10.42 32.16
N SER A 1017 8.11 -9.86 31.42
CA SER A 1017 6.68 -9.90 31.77
C SER A 1017 6.13 -11.32 31.93
N THR A 1018 6.64 -12.27 31.15
CA THR A 1018 6.30 -13.70 31.21
C THR A 1018 6.97 -14.43 32.38
N GLY A 1019 7.89 -13.77 33.09
CA GLY A 1019 8.70 -14.36 34.15
C GLY A 1019 10.05 -14.93 33.69
N ASP A 1020 10.32 -14.95 32.38
CA ASP A 1020 11.60 -15.38 31.81
C ASP A 1020 12.76 -14.52 32.35
N MET A 1021 13.88 -15.14 32.70
CA MET A 1021 15.08 -14.44 33.11
C MET A 1021 16.01 -14.27 31.91
N PHE A 1022 16.47 -13.05 31.64
CA PHE A 1022 17.33 -12.78 30.49
C PHE A 1022 18.45 -11.76 30.76
N SER A 1023 19.47 -11.80 29.91
CA SER A 1023 20.58 -10.85 29.86
C SER A 1023 20.80 -10.38 28.42
N MET A 1024 21.34 -9.17 28.26
CA MET A 1024 21.79 -8.68 26.95
C MET A 1024 22.98 -7.74 27.06
N LYS A 1025 23.68 -7.58 25.94
CA LYS A 1025 24.67 -6.54 25.69
C LYS A 1025 24.56 -6.08 24.24
N TYR A 1026 24.81 -4.80 23.99
CA TYR A 1026 24.68 -4.22 22.67
C TYR A 1026 25.61 -3.03 22.46
N GLU A 1027 26.00 -2.82 21.21
CA GLU A 1027 26.63 -1.63 20.66
C GLU A 1027 26.16 -1.50 19.21
N ILE A 1028 25.27 -0.55 18.94
CA ILE A 1028 24.60 -0.39 17.66
C ILE A 1028 24.95 0.98 17.09
N SER A 1029 25.28 1.01 15.80
CA SER A 1029 25.58 2.20 15.02
C SER A 1029 24.70 2.28 13.78
N ASN A 1030 24.44 3.50 13.29
CA ASN A 1030 23.92 3.74 11.93
C ASN A 1030 25.03 4.08 10.92
N GLU A 1031 26.30 4.17 11.35
CA GLU A 1031 27.44 4.43 10.45
C GLU A 1031 27.66 3.23 9.52
N PRO A 1032 27.59 3.41 8.19
CA PRO A 1032 27.80 2.32 7.24
C PRO A 1032 29.15 1.62 7.41
N GLY A 1033 29.13 0.28 7.48
CA GLY A 1033 30.34 -0.53 7.63
C GLY A 1033 30.96 -0.56 9.03
N GLN A 1034 30.40 0.15 10.02
CA GLN A 1034 30.79 0.00 11.41
C GLN A 1034 30.13 -1.26 12.01
N GLN A 1035 30.95 -2.15 12.58
CA GLN A 1035 30.46 -3.42 13.12
C GLN A 1035 29.53 -3.19 14.31
N ALA A 1036 28.27 -3.59 14.16
CA ALA A 1036 27.29 -3.62 15.23
C ALA A 1036 27.38 -4.93 16.03
N PHE A 1037 27.11 -4.86 17.33
CA PHE A 1037 27.13 -5.99 18.24
C PHE A 1037 25.82 -6.09 19.02
N PHE A 1038 25.26 -7.29 19.08
CA PHE A 1038 24.16 -7.63 19.96
C PHE A 1038 24.25 -9.09 20.40
N GLU A 1039 24.17 -9.30 21.71
CA GLU A 1039 24.08 -10.62 22.33
C GLU A 1039 22.92 -10.61 23.33
N TYR A 1040 22.06 -11.61 23.22
CA TYR A 1040 20.91 -11.81 24.09
C TYR A 1040 20.88 -13.25 24.60
N THR A 1041 20.68 -13.46 25.89
CA THR A 1041 20.52 -14.80 26.48
C THR A 1041 19.23 -14.88 27.27
N ASN A 1042 18.37 -15.83 26.91
CA ASN A 1042 17.24 -16.25 27.72
C ASN A 1042 17.69 -17.41 28.63
N HIS A 1043 17.89 -17.13 29.92
CA HIS A 1043 18.33 -18.12 30.90
C HIS A 1043 17.24 -19.14 31.23
N THR A 1044 15.96 -18.78 31.09
CA THR A 1044 14.84 -19.70 31.32
C THR A 1044 14.74 -20.72 30.18
N GLN A 1045 14.94 -20.28 28.94
CA GLN A 1045 14.91 -21.15 27.77
C GLN A 1045 16.26 -21.79 27.43
N GLU A 1046 17.32 -21.41 28.14
CA GLU A 1046 18.70 -21.87 27.94
C GLU A 1046 19.23 -21.61 26.51
N GLY A 1047 18.92 -20.44 25.95
CA GLY A 1047 19.31 -20.08 24.59
C GLY A 1047 19.91 -18.68 24.47
N THR A 1048 20.87 -18.54 23.55
CA THR A 1048 21.59 -17.29 23.27
C THR A 1048 21.49 -16.93 21.80
N PHE A 1049 21.09 -15.70 21.51
CA PHE A 1049 21.19 -15.09 20.20
C PHE A 1049 22.47 -14.26 20.10
N THR A 1050 23.23 -14.48 19.02
CA THR A 1050 24.40 -13.67 18.67
C THR A 1050 24.19 -13.06 17.30
N MET A 1051 24.18 -11.73 17.23
CA MET A 1051 24.04 -11.01 15.97
C MET A 1051 25.32 -11.10 15.13
N HIS A 1052 25.15 -11.30 13.84
CA HIS A 1052 26.21 -11.37 12.84
C HIS A 1052 26.26 -10.14 11.93
N ARG A 1053 25.09 -9.61 11.55
CA ARG A 1053 24.94 -8.45 10.65
C ARG A 1053 23.76 -7.59 11.08
N LEU A 1054 23.94 -6.28 10.95
CA LEU A 1054 22.84 -5.34 11.11
C LEU A 1054 22.00 -5.31 9.82
N SER A 1055 20.68 -5.46 9.95
CA SER A 1055 19.78 -5.32 8.81
C SER A 1055 19.19 -3.92 8.72
N TRP A 1056 18.87 -3.32 9.86
CA TRP A 1056 18.11 -2.09 9.93
C TRP A 1056 18.28 -1.43 11.30
N VAL A 1057 18.27 -0.10 11.37
CA VAL A 1057 18.38 0.65 12.64
C VAL A 1057 17.63 1.99 12.57
N ASN A 1058 17.09 2.41 13.71
CA ASN A 1058 16.56 3.74 13.96
C ASN A 1058 16.95 4.21 15.36
N PHE A 1059 17.33 5.48 15.46
CA PHE A 1059 17.51 6.19 16.72
C PHE A 1059 16.39 7.21 16.91
N SER A 1060 15.77 7.21 18.08
CA SER A 1060 14.65 8.10 18.38
C SER A 1060 14.67 8.56 19.83
N ASN A 1061 13.79 9.51 20.15
CA ASN A 1061 13.58 9.98 21.50
C ASN A 1061 12.20 9.55 21.98
N SER A 1062 12.10 9.02 23.20
CA SER A 1062 10.79 8.88 23.83
C SER A 1062 10.18 10.26 24.08
N MET A 1063 8.84 10.36 24.16
CA MET A 1063 8.13 11.63 24.37
C MET A 1063 8.63 12.42 25.59
N THR A 1064 9.07 11.73 26.64
CA THR A 1064 9.59 12.33 27.88
C THR A 1064 11.13 12.42 27.89
N SER A 1065 11.79 12.33 26.74
CA SER A 1065 13.25 12.28 26.63
C SER A 1065 13.92 13.56 27.12
N ALA A 1066 14.83 13.42 28.09
CA ALA A 1066 15.70 14.48 28.57
C ALA A 1066 17.14 14.42 28.00
N ALA A 1067 17.37 13.60 26.98
CA ALA A 1067 18.64 13.59 26.22
C ALA A 1067 18.98 14.99 25.64
N LYS A 1068 20.26 15.22 25.34
CA LYS A 1068 20.71 16.47 24.73
C LYS A 1068 20.43 16.44 23.22
N GLU A 1069 20.38 17.61 22.60
CA GLU A 1069 20.38 17.76 21.13
C GLU A 1069 21.55 16.96 20.53
N GLY A 1070 21.29 16.22 19.43
CA GLY A 1070 22.24 15.27 18.85
C GLY A 1070 22.42 13.96 19.66
N SER A 1071 21.49 13.63 20.57
CA SER A 1071 21.51 12.37 21.33
C SER A 1071 20.11 11.74 21.43
N HIS A 1072 20.09 10.41 21.42
CA HIS A 1072 18.89 9.59 21.41
C HIS A 1072 18.81 8.70 22.66
N ASP A 1073 17.65 8.68 23.33
CA ASP A 1073 17.42 7.80 24.47
C ASP A 1073 16.98 6.39 24.07
N THR A 1074 16.55 6.21 22.82
CA THR A 1074 15.97 4.98 22.28
C THR A 1074 16.73 4.54 21.02
N VAL A 1075 16.99 3.23 20.93
CA VAL A 1075 17.43 2.57 19.68
C VAL A 1075 16.47 1.44 19.36
N THR A 1076 16.06 1.34 18.10
CA THR A 1076 15.31 0.20 17.55
C THR A 1076 16.12 -0.37 16.39
N PHE A 1077 16.30 -1.68 16.32
CA PHE A 1077 17.08 -2.30 15.25
C PHE A 1077 16.62 -3.72 14.96
N THR A 1078 16.97 -4.20 13.78
CA THR A 1078 16.86 -5.61 13.39
C THR A 1078 18.20 -6.11 12.89
N GLY A 1079 18.60 -7.31 13.28
CA GLY A 1079 19.82 -7.96 12.81
C GLY A 1079 19.66 -9.45 12.55
N PHE A 1080 20.51 -9.97 11.68
CA PHE A 1080 20.64 -11.41 11.42
C PHE A 1080 21.71 -12.02 12.30
N GLY A 1081 21.49 -13.23 12.78
CA GLY A 1081 22.38 -13.91 13.72
C GLY A 1081 22.13 -15.40 13.81
N ALA A 1082 22.66 -16.01 14.87
CA ALA A 1082 22.45 -17.42 15.19
C ALA A 1082 21.83 -17.58 16.58
N TRP A 1083 20.96 -18.58 16.71
CA TRP A 1083 20.44 -19.03 18.00
C TRP A 1083 21.19 -20.28 18.45
N SER A 1084 21.68 -20.27 19.70
CA SER A 1084 22.58 -21.32 20.21
C SER A 1084 21.96 -22.71 20.32
N LYS A 1085 20.63 -22.82 20.22
CA LYS A 1085 19.89 -24.09 20.29
C LYS A 1085 19.48 -24.61 18.91
N ASP A 1086 19.81 -23.91 17.84
CA ASP A 1086 19.57 -24.43 16.50
C ASP A 1086 20.55 -25.58 16.21
N ASP A 1087 20.02 -26.72 15.79
CA ASP A 1087 20.84 -27.88 15.38
C ASP A 1087 21.61 -27.61 14.07
N THR A 1088 21.11 -26.68 13.27
CA THR A 1088 21.70 -26.25 11.99
C THR A 1088 21.84 -24.73 11.96
N PRO A 1089 22.93 -24.18 11.40
CA PRO A 1089 23.15 -22.73 11.33
C PRO A 1089 22.20 -22.08 10.32
N ILE A 1090 20.98 -21.80 10.76
CA ILE A 1090 19.96 -21.05 10.03
C ILE A 1090 20.07 -19.58 10.46
N PRO A 1091 20.13 -18.61 9.54
CA PRO A 1091 20.04 -17.20 9.90
C PRO A 1091 18.73 -16.92 10.64
N ARG A 1092 18.85 -16.40 11.86
CA ARG A 1092 17.74 -15.96 12.72
C ARG A 1092 17.69 -14.45 12.73
N THR A 1093 16.49 -13.88 12.87
CA THR A 1093 16.30 -12.44 13.01
C THR A 1093 16.10 -12.07 14.48
N ALA A 1094 16.65 -10.94 14.91
CA ALA A 1094 16.34 -10.32 16.19
C ALA A 1094 15.86 -8.89 15.96
N SER A 1095 14.61 -8.60 16.31
CA SER A 1095 14.05 -7.24 16.36
C SER A 1095 14.06 -6.76 17.80
N VAL A 1096 14.67 -5.59 18.04
CA VAL A 1096 15.01 -5.12 19.38
C VAL A 1096 14.69 -3.64 19.52
N GLN A 1097 14.05 -3.25 20.62
CA GLN A 1097 13.89 -1.85 21.03
C GLN A 1097 14.37 -1.65 22.47
N ILE A 1098 15.22 -0.64 22.68
CA ILE A 1098 15.79 -0.32 24.00
C ILE A 1098 15.66 1.17 24.26
N SER A 1099 14.77 1.53 25.19
CA SER A 1099 14.68 2.87 25.78
C SER A 1099 15.48 2.92 27.08
N THR A 1100 16.39 3.89 27.13
CA THR A 1100 17.21 4.21 28.31
C THR A 1100 16.67 5.38 29.12
N ASN A 1101 15.51 5.92 28.75
CA ASN A 1101 14.85 6.97 29.52
C ASN A 1101 14.55 6.46 30.94
N ARG A 1102 14.77 7.30 31.95
CA ARG A 1102 14.49 6.96 33.36
C ARG A 1102 13.00 6.94 33.69
N GLN A 1103 12.19 7.75 32.98
CA GLN A 1103 10.74 7.81 33.17
C GLN A 1103 10.02 6.72 32.38
N THR A 1104 10.52 6.39 31.19
CA THR A 1104 9.94 5.40 30.28
C THR A 1104 10.96 4.32 29.87
N PRO A 1105 11.66 3.65 30.82
CA PRO A 1105 12.62 2.61 30.48
C PRO A 1105 11.87 1.42 29.90
N TYR A 1106 12.35 0.89 28.79
CA TYR A 1106 11.70 -0.24 28.15
C TYR A 1106 12.69 -1.07 27.36
N ILE A 1107 12.51 -2.38 27.38
CA ILE A 1107 13.24 -3.32 26.56
C ILE A 1107 12.24 -4.28 25.95
N SER A 1108 12.39 -4.51 24.66
CA SER A 1108 11.65 -5.50 23.90
C SER A 1108 12.61 -6.21 22.93
N ILE A 1109 12.52 -7.54 22.89
CA ILE A 1109 13.33 -8.41 22.05
C ILE A 1109 12.41 -9.50 21.50
N LEU A 1110 12.36 -9.60 20.18
CA LEU A 1110 11.69 -10.66 19.42
C LEU A 1110 12.72 -11.40 18.57
N ILE A 1111 12.86 -12.72 18.77
CA ILE A 1111 13.67 -13.59 17.91
C ILE A 1111 12.73 -14.31 16.94
N ASP A 1112 12.93 -14.13 15.64
CA ASP A 1112 12.04 -14.55 14.55
C ASP A 1112 10.59 -14.15 14.82
N ALA A 1113 10.31 -12.84 14.84
CA ALA A 1113 8.99 -12.28 15.19
C ALA A 1113 8.40 -12.76 16.55
N GLY A 1114 9.22 -13.37 17.41
CA GLY A 1114 8.84 -13.90 18.70
C GLY A 1114 8.54 -15.41 18.73
N PHE A 1115 8.66 -16.12 17.60
CA PHE A 1115 8.43 -17.57 17.52
C PHE A 1115 9.50 -18.40 18.25
N ILE A 1116 10.74 -17.92 18.34
CA ILE A 1116 11.84 -18.64 19.01
C ILE A 1116 11.98 -18.21 20.47
N SER A 1117 12.07 -16.91 20.70
CA SER A 1117 12.12 -16.30 22.03
C SER A 1117 11.58 -14.88 21.94
N ASN A 1118 10.79 -14.47 22.92
CA ASN A 1118 10.32 -13.11 23.05
C ASN A 1118 10.34 -12.69 24.51
N VAL A 1119 10.90 -11.53 24.79
CA VAL A 1119 10.90 -10.94 26.13
C VAL A 1119 10.69 -9.44 26.07
N ASN A 1120 10.00 -8.92 27.07
CA ASN A 1120 9.88 -7.49 27.26
C ASN A 1120 9.92 -7.11 28.75
N THR A 1121 10.06 -5.82 29.02
CA THR A 1121 9.88 -5.24 30.36
C THR A 1121 8.57 -4.45 30.44
N LYS A 1122 7.44 -5.09 30.09
CA LYS A 1122 6.09 -4.50 30.13
C LYS A 1122 5.81 -3.86 31.50
N PRO A 1123 5.38 -2.58 31.55
CA PRO A 1123 4.89 -1.95 32.77
C PRO A 1123 3.70 -2.70 33.38
N LYS A 1124 3.57 -2.68 34.71
CA LYS A 1124 2.49 -3.43 35.39
C LYS A 1124 1.13 -2.79 35.16
N GLU A 1125 1.05 -1.48 35.37
CA GLU A 1125 -0.21 -0.74 35.30
C GLU A 1125 -0.60 -0.45 33.84
N LEU A 1126 -1.92 -0.42 33.59
CA LEU A 1126 -2.44 -0.11 32.25
C LEU A 1126 -2.20 1.36 31.90
N GLU A 1127 -2.55 2.27 32.81
CA GLU A 1127 -2.45 3.72 32.62
C GLU A 1127 -1.03 4.20 32.34
N GLU A 1128 -0.01 3.48 32.81
CA GLU A 1128 1.39 3.84 32.54
C GLU A 1128 1.76 3.78 31.06
N VAL A 1129 1.03 3.03 30.22
CA VAL A 1129 1.36 2.83 28.80
C VAL A 1129 0.38 3.48 27.85
N ARG A 1130 -0.69 4.07 28.38
CA ARG A 1130 -1.71 4.69 27.55
C ARG A 1130 -1.06 5.74 26.64
N PRO A 1131 -1.31 5.69 25.32
CA PRO A 1131 -0.61 6.53 24.36
C PRO A 1131 -0.97 7.97 24.56
#